data_AF-A0A2E0ULW6-F1
#
_entry.id   AF-A0A2E0ULW6-F1
#
_cell.length_a   1.000
_cell.length_b   1.000
_cell.length_c   1.000
_cell.angle_alpha   90.00
_cell.angle_beta   90.00
_cell.angle_gamma   90.00
#
_symmetry.space_group_name_H-M   'P 1'
#
loop_
_entity.id
_entity.type
_entity.pdbx_description
1 polymer ?
#
loop_
_entity_poly.entity_id
_entity_poly.type
_entity_poly.pdbx_seq_one_letter_code
_entity_poly.pdbx_strand_id
1 'polypeptide(L)'
;MDNLTVTINGKEIAAAPDQTILDVVRQHQIDEIPTLCHDPKLPPNGSCYMCVVQVEGMNKLIPSCSSPVANGMVIETDNEKIRSARKTALELLLSNHYADCVGPCKQGCPAGVDVQGYIALIAAGKFREAIRLIKETNPLPLVCGRICVRDCEIGCRRTHVDEAVGVDYLKRYATDVDLDDPWTPDLPAKNGKKVAIVGGGPSGLTTAYYLLRRGYDITMYESGPKLGGMLRYGIPEYRLPKEKLDKEISWITDMGVDVHLNTAIGKDIPLEKLNEDFDAVFLAVGAQKAKSMRVPDEDTTPEVLGGVDFLRQVDEHKSGLVSGKVIVVGGGNTAMDAARTSRRMGADVTLVYRRTRKEMPAHDLEIEAAEHEGIEMIFLSAPVAINKEDGKLKSLRCNRMELGEPDESGRRRPVVVEGSEYDIECDYIISAIGQDTDLGGLKDLDALQVTKWNTITVNEETMQSSIPTIFAGGDVVTGPSVVVEAIKQGKIAAESIDEWITTGTVTARRKEFISRKEAFGEVVDEEFAEVPKDEREKMPELPADQRIYTFDEVELGFSANQVEHEADRCLECGCTEFFDCDLQKYATEYKADVSNMIGEVRKYKVDKRHPFIALDPNKCISCGKCVRTCSQVLDVPALGFVHRGFKSVVKPAMEKALLDTNCIACGNCISVCPTGAITERLPFPKPGPWKFETVESVCTFCSLGCQVTYKVFDDGMFTVMNGPDESHNQGYLCSKGKFGYHFMHDAERLTSPKLKLGEVYEDISWREAIDTSVKKLQNVVKEHGPDSVAVFGSPRMTNEELYLLQKLARAGVKTNNIASFTNFINGVELDALTGVLGHTTSTMTLDELDDSNVIVLVNADPFEDNLIAALRIKNARKNGAKLVVISSFETETSKSADLWIDPKRGTTAVLLNAIANSLPVKESFIDQHTTGLDDFRKSVQGLDLETAADISGVDMQTLQSFHRLLADMNSNVSFVYNIDSLWEKSSGDAQAIANVQLMTGRIGTPGNGIVILRDFSNSQGLLDMGVAQDTLPGGVSYADDAAIDRLAQMWNTDLKGIFHPNDLNEAFEKDTIKAVVIFGEDPLHAPANMKLLSGMDFILVADYFMTQTAQEAHIVLPLSTPVETEGTYTSCDRRVQKSVKLDEPRSGKETWQVLVEMLKAFGVDQQTESVLAVTNEIADANEYYRGVAPGTFWGNGFMKGPFSTVDGKAHFQPFALEISPFNRMKQDFVATQNYYQERIMRKLTV
;
A
#
# COMPACT_ATOMS: atom_id res chain seq x y z
N MET A 1 -33.64 -10.62 29.83
CA MET A 1 -32.55 -10.69 30.84
C MET A 1 -32.41 -9.29 31.40
N ASP A 2 -32.32 -9.13 32.72
CA ASP A 2 -32.18 -7.80 33.33
C ASP A 2 -30.79 -7.25 33.01
N ASN A 3 -30.73 -6.02 32.50
CA ASN A 3 -29.45 -5.34 32.25
C ASN A 3 -28.73 -5.11 33.57
N LEU A 4 -27.41 -5.37 33.59
CA LEU A 4 -26.55 -5.08 34.73
C LEU A 4 -26.16 -3.60 34.69
N THR A 5 -26.01 -2.99 35.86
CA THR A 5 -25.48 -1.63 35.98
C THR A 5 -24.03 -1.69 36.47
N VAL A 6 -23.11 -1.08 35.73
CA VAL A 6 -21.70 -0.93 36.11
C VAL A 6 -21.26 0.52 36.05
N THR A 7 -20.29 0.91 36.88
CA THR A 7 -19.69 2.24 36.87
C THR A 7 -18.28 2.16 36.30
N ILE A 8 -18.02 2.81 35.16
CA ILE A 8 -16.69 2.83 34.51
C ILE A 8 -16.23 4.29 34.41
N ASN A 9 -15.07 4.61 34.99
CA ASN A 9 -14.53 5.97 35.06
C ASN A 9 -15.56 7.01 35.57
N GLY A 10 -16.36 6.61 36.56
CA GLY A 10 -17.42 7.44 37.14
C GLY A 10 -18.72 7.55 36.31
N LYS A 11 -18.82 6.88 35.16
CA LYS A 11 -20.04 6.82 34.33
C LYS A 11 -20.81 5.52 34.58
N GLU A 12 -22.11 5.63 34.82
CA GLU A 12 -23.00 4.49 35.00
C GLU A 12 -23.48 3.98 33.62
N ILE A 13 -23.31 2.68 33.37
CA ILE A 13 -23.50 2.03 32.07
C ILE A 13 -24.31 0.76 32.24
N ALA A 14 -25.28 0.56 31.34
CA ALA A 14 -26.02 -0.69 31.24
C ALA A 14 -25.23 -1.69 30.40
N ALA A 15 -25.07 -2.92 30.90
CA ALA A 15 -24.33 -3.97 30.22
C ALA A 15 -25.09 -5.31 30.26
N ALA A 16 -24.86 -6.15 29.26
CA ALA A 16 -25.41 -7.50 29.23
C ALA A 16 -24.53 -8.47 30.06
N PRO A 17 -25.12 -9.50 30.71
CA PRO A 17 -24.40 -10.37 31.66
C PRO A 17 -23.23 -11.19 31.07
N ASP A 18 -23.21 -11.38 29.77
CA ASP A 18 -22.22 -12.15 29.01
C ASP A 18 -21.06 -11.30 28.49
N GLN A 19 -21.12 -9.97 28.63
CA GLN A 19 -20.09 -9.07 28.14
C GLN A 19 -18.87 -9.03 29.06
N THR A 20 -17.69 -8.93 28.45
CA THR A 20 -16.47 -8.60 29.21
C THR A 20 -16.40 -7.10 29.48
N ILE A 21 -15.59 -6.70 30.46
CA ILE A 21 -15.32 -5.28 30.74
C ILE A 21 -14.83 -4.57 29.47
N LEU A 22 -13.98 -5.21 28.66
CA LEU A 22 -13.48 -4.63 27.42
C LEU A 22 -14.60 -4.41 26.39
N ASP A 23 -15.53 -5.35 26.26
CA ASP A 23 -16.64 -5.24 25.32
C ASP A 23 -17.53 -4.04 25.67
N VAL A 24 -17.87 -3.88 26.96
CA VAL A 24 -18.66 -2.74 27.45
C VAL A 24 -17.95 -1.42 27.21
N VAL A 25 -16.64 -1.34 27.50
CA VAL A 25 -15.84 -0.13 27.28
C VAL A 25 -15.81 0.27 25.80
N ARG A 26 -15.59 -0.69 24.90
CA ARG A 26 -15.53 -0.43 23.45
C ARG A 26 -16.90 -0.10 22.87
N GLN A 27 -17.94 -0.87 23.20
CA GLN A 27 -19.29 -0.65 22.68
C GLN A 27 -19.83 0.74 23.05
N HIS A 28 -19.55 1.20 24.27
CA HIS A 28 -19.99 2.52 24.76
C HIS A 28 -18.96 3.63 24.53
N GLN A 29 -17.84 3.34 23.85
CA GLN A 29 -16.77 4.29 23.55
C GLN A 29 -16.31 5.09 24.79
N ILE A 30 -16.14 4.39 25.91
CA ILE A 30 -15.85 5.03 27.21
C ILE A 30 -14.38 5.45 27.31
N ASP A 31 -13.48 4.58 26.85
CA ASP A 31 -12.03 4.73 26.89
C ASP A 31 -11.35 3.79 25.86
N GLU A 32 -10.07 4.02 25.56
CA GLU A 32 -9.25 3.17 24.68
C GLU A 32 -8.36 2.23 25.51
N ILE A 33 -8.88 1.05 25.87
CA ILE A 33 -8.06 0.04 26.55
C ILE A 33 -7.17 -0.70 25.53
N PRO A 34 -5.82 -0.67 25.69
CA PRO A 34 -4.90 -1.25 24.72
C PRO A 34 -4.91 -2.78 24.75
N THR A 35 -4.77 -3.40 23.57
CA THR A 35 -4.72 -4.86 23.43
C THR A 35 -3.71 -5.28 22.38
N LEU A 36 -2.85 -6.26 22.69
CA LEU A 36 -1.95 -6.87 21.70
C LEU A 36 -2.33 -8.31 21.34
N CYS A 37 -2.95 -9.08 22.27
CA CYS A 37 -3.28 -10.50 22.05
C CYS A 37 -4.78 -10.78 21.86
N HIS A 38 -5.62 -9.76 21.91
CA HIS A 38 -7.07 -9.86 21.76
C HIS A 38 -7.47 -9.58 20.31
N ASP A 39 -8.48 -10.30 19.85
CA ASP A 39 -9.17 -10.14 18.58
C ASP A 39 -10.64 -10.46 18.88
N PRO A 40 -11.61 -9.63 18.48
CA PRO A 40 -13.02 -9.80 18.84
C PRO A 40 -13.61 -11.11 18.31
N LYS A 41 -13.02 -11.71 17.27
CA LYS A 41 -13.49 -12.95 16.64
C LYS A 41 -12.88 -14.20 17.27
N LEU A 42 -12.02 -14.02 18.27
CA LEU A 42 -11.36 -15.07 19.02
C LEU A 42 -11.78 -15.04 20.49
N PRO A 43 -11.89 -16.20 21.17
CA PRO A 43 -12.09 -16.23 22.62
C PRO A 43 -11.06 -15.38 23.38
N PRO A 44 -11.40 -14.85 24.57
CA PRO A 44 -10.46 -14.12 25.40
C PRO A 44 -9.15 -14.87 25.69
N ASN A 45 -8.01 -14.19 25.60
CA ASN A 45 -6.68 -14.75 25.90
C ASN A 45 -6.05 -14.15 27.16
N GLY A 46 -6.06 -12.82 27.30
CA GLY A 46 -5.52 -12.12 28.47
C GLY A 46 -3.99 -12.19 28.65
N SER A 47 -3.25 -12.79 27.71
CA SER A 47 -1.81 -13.10 27.86
C SER A 47 -0.86 -11.91 27.74
N CYS A 48 -1.23 -10.86 27.01
CA CYS A 48 -0.37 -9.67 26.85
C CYS A 48 -0.39 -8.70 28.03
N TYR A 49 -1.37 -8.82 28.95
CA TYR A 49 -1.57 -7.93 30.10
C TYR A 49 -1.73 -6.42 29.78
N MET A 50 -1.87 -6.01 28.52
CA MET A 50 -2.13 -4.60 28.16
C MET A 50 -3.51 -4.13 28.61
N CYS A 51 -4.51 -5.00 28.54
CA CYS A 51 -5.90 -4.67 28.82
C CYS A 51 -6.26 -4.62 30.33
N VAL A 52 -5.27 -4.55 31.21
CA VAL A 52 -5.52 -4.55 32.66
C VAL A 52 -6.27 -3.29 33.09
N VAL A 53 -7.20 -3.49 34.02
CA VAL A 53 -8.01 -2.44 34.66
C VAL A 53 -8.05 -2.65 36.18
N GLN A 54 -8.43 -1.60 36.91
CA GLN A 54 -8.65 -1.67 38.35
C GLN A 54 -10.14 -1.78 38.64
N VAL A 55 -10.52 -2.72 39.51
CA VAL A 55 -11.89 -2.88 39.99
C VAL A 55 -11.93 -2.65 41.49
N GLU A 56 -12.86 -1.82 41.96
CA GLU A 56 -13.00 -1.52 43.37
C GLU A 56 -13.27 -2.80 44.19
N GLY A 57 -12.60 -2.93 45.34
CA GLY A 57 -12.64 -4.14 46.16
C GLY A 57 -11.70 -5.26 45.72
N MET A 58 -11.03 -5.16 44.57
CA MET A 58 -10.01 -6.12 44.11
C MET A 58 -8.58 -5.58 44.34
N ASN A 59 -7.74 -6.38 44.99
CA ASN A 59 -6.35 -5.98 45.28
C ASN A 59 -5.44 -5.99 44.03
N LYS A 60 -5.74 -6.85 43.06
CA LYS A 60 -4.97 -7.04 41.83
C LYS A 60 -5.67 -6.37 40.66
N LEU A 61 -4.88 -5.87 39.70
CA LEU A 61 -5.41 -5.50 38.40
C LEU A 61 -5.85 -6.77 37.67
N ILE A 62 -6.94 -6.67 36.91
CA ILE A 62 -7.51 -7.81 36.18
C ILE A 62 -7.55 -7.51 34.67
N PRO A 63 -7.39 -8.51 33.79
CA PRO A 63 -7.50 -8.32 32.35
C PRO A 63 -8.96 -8.08 31.94
N SER A 64 -9.28 -6.88 31.45
CA SER A 64 -10.65 -6.52 31.03
C SER A 64 -11.21 -7.41 29.90
N CYS A 65 -10.34 -7.92 29.02
CA CYS A 65 -10.74 -8.70 27.86
C CYS A 65 -11.30 -10.10 28.19
N SER A 66 -11.08 -10.59 29.41
CA SER A 66 -11.50 -11.92 29.87
C SER A 66 -12.33 -11.90 31.15
N SER A 67 -12.64 -10.71 31.66
CA SER A 67 -13.39 -10.52 32.90
C SER A 67 -14.81 -10.09 32.58
N PRO A 68 -15.82 -10.94 32.83
CA PRO A 68 -17.22 -10.57 32.68
C PRO A 68 -17.60 -9.42 33.62
N VAL A 69 -18.52 -8.57 33.18
CA VAL A 69 -19.10 -7.54 34.06
C VAL A 69 -20.08 -8.15 35.08
N ALA A 70 -20.16 -7.55 36.26
CA ALA A 70 -21.15 -7.91 37.28
C ALA A 70 -21.85 -6.66 37.81
N ASN A 71 -23.11 -6.80 38.23
CA ASN A 71 -23.89 -5.67 38.74
C ASN A 71 -23.19 -4.97 39.92
N GLY A 72 -23.11 -3.64 39.86
CA GLY A 72 -22.45 -2.81 40.87
C GLY A 72 -20.93 -2.78 40.79
N MET A 73 -20.30 -3.35 39.76
CA MET A 73 -18.85 -3.20 39.56
C MET A 73 -18.49 -1.74 39.33
N VAL A 74 -17.43 -1.27 40.01
CA VAL A 74 -16.80 0.03 39.81
C VAL A 74 -15.41 -0.18 39.24
N ILE A 75 -15.17 0.34 38.03
CA ILE A 75 -14.00 0.06 37.21
C ILE A 75 -13.30 1.38 36.85
N GLU A 76 -11.99 1.40 37.01
CA GLU A 76 -11.10 2.47 36.56
C GLU A 76 -10.16 1.90 35.48
N THR A 77 -10.09 2.57 34.33
CA THR A 77 -9.36 2.06 33.15
C THR A 77 -8.00 2.71 32.93
N ASP A 78 -7.74 3.86 33.58
CA ASP A 78 -6.45 4.56 33.57
C ASP A 78 -6.13 5.17 34.94
N ASN A 79 -4.99 4.80 35.51
CA ASN A 79 -4.38 5.40 36.69
C ASN A 79 -2.87 5.04 36.73
N GLU A 80 -2.11 5.61 37.67
CA GLU A 80 -0.65 5.38 37.76
C GLU A 80 -0.28 3.89 37.92
N LYS A 81 -1.07 3.13 38.69
CA LYS A 81 -0.85 1.68 38.91
C LYS A 81 -1.08 0.89 37.61
N ILE A 82 -2.12 1.23 36.85
CA ILE A 82 -2.43 0.63 35.55
C ILE A 82 -1.34 0.96 34.53
N ARG A 83 -0.93 2.23 34.42
CA ARG A 83 0.12 2.67 33.50
C ARG A 83 1.45 1.99 33.78
N SER A 84 1.82 1.86 35.06
CA SER A 84 3.04 1.15 35.48
C SER A 84 3.00 -0.34 35.12
N ALA A 85 1.85 -1.01 35.31
CA ALA A 85 1.67 -2.40 34.92
C ALA A 85 1.75 -2.61 33.41
N ARG A 86 1.11 -1.74 32.61
CA ARG A 86 1.18 -1.75 31.13
C ARG A 86 2.61 -1.53 30.64
N LYS A 87 3.33 -0.56 31.22
CA LYS A 87 4.75 -0.32 30.92
C LYS A 87 5.59 -1.57 31.17
N THR A 88 5.46 -2.18 32.35
CA THR A 88 6.19 -3.42 32.70
C THR A 88 5.88 -4.57 31.74
N ALA A 89 4.60 -4.73 31.36
CA ALA A 89 4.19 -5.74 30.39
C ALA A 89 4.85 -5.51 29.02
N LEU A 90 4.89 -4.26 28.54
CA LEU A 90 5.57 -3.92 27.28
C LEU A 90 7.07 -4.20 27.33
N GLU A 91 7.76 -3.80 28.40
CA GLU A 91 9.20 -4.06 28.56
C GLU A 91 9.52 -5.55 28.54
N LEU A 92 8.66 -6.39 29.14
CA LEU A 92 8.77 -7.86 29.05
C LEU A 92 8.52 -8.38 27.63
N LEU A 93 7.49 -7.88 26.93
CA LEU A 93 7.22 -8.28 25.55
C LEU A 93 8.35 -7.87 24.59
N LEU A 94 8.97 -6.72 24.84
CA LEU A 94 10.09 -6.17 24.06
C LEU A 94 11.44 -6.83 24.36
N SER A 95 11.59 -7.50 25.51
CA SER A 95 12.85 -8.13 25.93
C SER A 95 13.47 -9.11 24.94
N ASN A 96 12.66 -9.65 24.02
CA ASN A 96 13.08 -10.58 22.97
C ASN A 96 12.69 -10.10 21.55
N HIS A 97 12.42 -8.80 21.37
CA HIS A 97 12.05 -8.19 20.09
C HIS A 97 13.31 -7.75 19.32
N TYR A 98 14.09 -8.71 18.82
CA TYR A 98 15.38 -8.46 18.15
C TYR A 98 15.23 -7.95 16.71
N ALA A 99 14.74 -6.72 16.54
CA ALA A 99 14.48 -6.14 15.23
C ALA A 99 14.77 -4.64 15.18
N ASP A 100 15.07 -4.15 13.98
CA ASP A 100 15.22 -2.73 13.67
C ASP A 100 13.84 -2.18 13.24
N CYS A 101 13.26 -1.26 14.03
CA CYS A 101 11.99 -0.62 13.67
C CYS A 101 12.14 0.22 12.41
N VAL A 102 13.25 0.94 12.28
CA VAL A 102 13.63 1.70 11.08
C VAL A 102 15.07 1.38 10.71
N GLY A 103 15.42 1.52 9.43
CA GLY A 103 16.77 1.23 8.97
C GLY A 103 17.84 2.09 9.69
N PRO A 104 19.02 1.53 9.98
CA PRO A 104 20.08 2.27 10.68
C PRO A 104 20.56 3.50 9.90
N CYS A 105 20.41 3.50 8.57
CA CYS A 105 20.66 4.65 7.71
C CYS A 105 19.74 5.86 8.00
N LYS A 106 18.48 5.65 8.39
CA LYS A 106 17.55 6.71 8.82
C LYS A 106 17.95 7.25 10.19
N GLN A 107 18.39 6.36 11.09
CA GLN A 107 18.88 6.74 12.43
C GLN A 107 20.19 7.53 12.37
N GLY A 108 21.10 7.13 11.49
CA GLY A 108 22.37 7.81 11.29
C GLY A 108 22.24 9.17 10.59
N CYS A 109 21.16 9.41 9.85
CA CYS A 109 20.91 10.69 9.20
C CYS A 109 20.45 11.74 10.24
N PRO A 110 21.18 12.86 10.44
CA PRO A 110 20.77 13.88 11.40
C PRO A 110 19.39 14.49 11.09
N ALA A 111 19.05 14.65 9.81
CA ALA A 111 17.74 15.13 9.37
C ALA A 111 16.65 14.05 9.41
N GLY A 112 16.99 12.78 9.69
CA GLY A 112 16.03 11.67 9.76
C GLY A 112 15.42 11.28 8.40
N VAL A 113 16.15 11.47 7.30
CA VAL A 113 15.69 11.11 5.94
C VAL A 113 15.40 9.61 5.84
N ASP A 114 14.29 9.25 5.22
CA ASP A 114 13.90 7.85 5.01
C ASP A 114 14.69 7.18 3.87
N VAL A 115 15.93 6.83 4.18
CA VAL A 115 16.87 6.24 3.21
C VAL A 115 16.34 4.95 2.57
N GLN A 116 15.77 4.04 3.36
CA GLN A 116 15.23 2.80 2.81
C GLN A 116 14.03 3.08 1.91
N GLY A 117 13.11 3.95 2.34
CA GLY A 117 11.90 4.27 1.60
C GLY A 117 12.19 4.90 0.24
N TYR A 118 13.10 5.86 0.14
CA TYR A 118 13.39 6.49 -1.14
C TYR A 118 14.26 5.60 -2.05
N ILE A 119 15.15 4.77 -1.51
CA ILE A 119 15.88 3.77 -2.33
C ILE A 119 14.90 2.77 -2.93
N ALA A 120 13.88 2.36 -2.18
CA ALA A 120 12.85 1.46 -2.69
C ALA A 120 12.00 2.12 -3.81
N LEU A 121 11.72 3.43 -3.72
CA LEU A 121 11.07 4.19 -4.80
C LEU A 121 11.98 4.33 -6.03
N ILE A 122 13.27 4.60 -5.83
CA ILE A 122 14.28 4.63 -6.91
C ILE A 122 14.37 3.29 -7.62
N ALA A 123 14.39 2.17 -6.88
CA ALA A 123 14.38 0.82 -7.44
C ALA A 123 13.10 0.52 -8.24
N ALA A 124 11.99 1.20 -7.93
CA ALA A 124 10.74 1.12 -8.67
C ALA A 124 10.66 2.12 -9.85
N GLY A 125 11.71 2.91 -10.11
CA GLY A 125 11.72 3.95 -11.15
C GLY A 125 10.92 5.22 -10.80
N LYS A 126 10.50 5.36 -9.54
CA LYS A 126 9.66 6.45 -9.03
C LYS A 126 10.47 7.60 -8.44
N PHE A 127 11.21 8.30 -9.32
CA PHE A 127 12.15 9.33 -8.90
C PHE A 127 11.48 10.56 -8.28
N ARG A 128 10.35 11.02 -8.85
CA ARG A 128 9.62 12.19 -8.35
C ARG A 128 9.07 11.95 -6.93
N GLU A 129 8.55 10.75 -6.69
CA GLU A 129 8.03 10.30 -5.40
C GLU A 129 9.15 10.10 -4.37
N ALA A 130 10.31 9.60 -4.81
CA ALA A 130 11.51 9.52 -3.99
C ALA A 130 11.93 10.92 -3.51
N ILE A 131 11.91 11.93 -4.39
CA ILE A 131 12.18 13.32 -4.04
C ILE A 131 11.13 13.90 -3.08
N ARG A 132 9.84 13.64 -3.33
CA ARG A 132 8.75 13.99 -2.40
C ARG A 132 9.04 13.46 -1.00
N LEU A 133 9.38 12.17 -0.87
CA LEU A 133 9.68 11.52 0.40
C LEU A 133 10.92 12.13 1.08
N ILE A 134 11.98 12.41 0.32
CA ILE A 134 13.17 13.09 0.87
C ILE A 134 12.81 14.48 1.41
N LYS A 135 12.01 15.26 0.65
CA LYS A 135 11.55 16.61 1.00
C LYS A 135 10.57 16.66 2.19
N GLU A 136 10.18 15.53 2.78
CA GLU A 136 9.48 15.48 4.07
C GLU A 136 10.38 15.83 5.26
N THR A 137 11.69 15.55 5.14
CA THR A 137 12.66 15.85 6.20
C THR A 137 13.84 16.69 5.72
N ASN A 138 14.15 16.70 4.42
CA ASN A 138 15.22 17.49 3.83
C ASN A 138 14.78 18.27 2.58
N PRO A 139 14.58 19.60 2.65
CA PRO A 139 14.18 20.40 1.50
C PRO A 139 15.32 20.77 0.55
N LEU A 140 16.57 20.37 0.85
CA LEU A 140 17.75 20.65 0.03
C LEU A 140 18.40 19.35 -0.49
N PRO A 141 17.65 18.43 -1.14
CA PRO A 141 18.20 17.15 -1.58
C PRO A 141 19.27 17.28 -2.66
N LEU A 142 19.19 18.27 -3.56
CA LEU A 142 20.14 18.50 -4.66
C LEU A 142 21.51 18.93 -4.14
N VAL A 143 21.53 19.83 -3.15
CA VAL A 143 22.73 20.18 -2.39
C VAL A 143 23.24 18.96 -1.63
N CYS A 144 22.37 18.28 -0.88
CA CYS A 144 22.80 17.13 -0.09
C CYS A 144 23.35 15.99 -0.95
N GLY A 145 22.86 15.74 -2.17
CA GLY A 145 23.40 14.72 -3.08
C GLY A 145 24.83 15.02 -3.58
N ARG A 146 25.39 16.19 -3.28
CA ARG A 146 26.73 16.61 -3.72
C ARG A 146 27.72 16.79 -2.58
N ILE A 147 27.26 17.24 -1.42
CA ILE A 147 28.14 17.71 -0.33
C ILE A 147 27.85 17.04 1.02
N CYS A 148 26.93 16.07 1.08
CA CYS A 148 26.62 15.36 2.33
C CYS A 148 27.82 14.54 2.82
N VAL A 149 27.97 14.45 4.13
CA VAL A 149 29.03 13.64 4.78
C VAL A 149 28.68 12.17 4.96
N ARG A 150 27.48 11.77 4.51
CA ARG A 150 27.02 10.37 4.41
C ARG A 150 27.01 9.59 5.73
N ASP A 151 26.62 10.23 6.83
CA ASP A 151 26.45 9.57 8.15
C ASP A 151 25.51 8.34 8.09
N CYS A 152 24.56 8.35 7.15
CA CYS A 152 23.68 7.21 6.85
C CYS A 152 24.41 5.96 6.35
N GLU A 153 25.60 6.08 5.75
CA GLU A 153 26.40 4.97 5.24
C GLU A 153 27.25 4.31 6.34
N ILE A 154 27.61 5.05 7.39
CA ILE A 154 28.43 4.55 8.52
C ILE A 154 27.74 3.39 9.24
N GLY A 155 26.43 3.50 9.48
CA GLY A 155 25.61 2.46 10.11
C GLY A 155 24.99 1.45 9.15
N CYS A 156 25.34 1.48 7.84
CA CYS A 156 24.73 0.61 6.85
C CYS A 156 25.07 -0.87 7.13
N ARG A 157 24.06 -1.75 7.27
CA ARG A 157 24.30 -3.18 7.55
C ARG A 157 25.04 -3.92 6.44
N ARG A 158 25.05 -3.37 5.22
CA ARG A 158 25.76 -3.98 4.08
C ARG A 158 27.27 -4.09 4.32
N THR A 159 27.84 -3.27 5.20
CA THR A 159 29.26 -3.34 5.59
C THR A 159 29.65 -4.65 6.30
N HIS A 160 28.69 -5.39 6.85
CA HIS A 160 28.90 -6.75 7.38
C HIS A 160 29.06 -7.81 6.28
N VAL A 161 28.78 -7.45 5.02
CA VAL A 161 28.88 -8.33 3.85
C VAL A 161 30.04 -7.89 2.95
N ASP A 162 30.02 -6.61 2.56
CA ASP A 162 31.01 -5.94 1.71
C ASP A 162 31.11 -4.43 2.02
N GLU A 163 30.54 -3.55 1.19
CA GLU A 163 30.65 -2.10 1.29
C GLU A 163 29.26 -1.46 1.45
N ALA A 164 29.18 -0.31 2.13
CA ALA A 164 27.92 0.42 2.28
C ALA A 164 27.25 0.72 0.93
N VAL A 165 25.92 0.81 0.93
CA VAL A 165 25.15 1.27 -0.24
C VAL A 165 25.52 2.73 -0.53
N GLY A 166 25.64 3.08 -1.81
CA GLY A 166 25.84 4.43 -2.35
C GLY A 166 24.63 5.32 -2.20
N VAL A 167 24.17 5.50 -0.96
CA VAL A 167 22.97 6.24 -0.56
C VAL A 167 22.97 7.65 -1.15
N ASP A 168 24.11 8.33 -1.06
CA ASP A 168 24.22 9.71 -1.55
C ASP A 168 24.17 9.82 -3.07
N TYR A 169 24.73 8.83 -3.77
CA TYR A 169 24.76 8.77 -5.23
C TYR A 169 23.37 8.49 -5.81
N LEU A 170 22.61 7.61 -5.17
CA LEU A 170 21.20 7.36 -5.50
C LEU A 170 20.36 8.63 -5.30
N LYS A 171 20.56 9.34 -4.18
CA LYS A 171 19.89 10.63 -3.92
C LYS A 171 20.22 11.66 -5.00
N ARG A 172 21.51 11.79 -5.35
CA ARG A 172 21.97 12.70 -6.39
C ARG A 172 21.28 12.42 -7.72
N TYR A 173 21.27 11.17 -8.16
CA TYR A 173 20.64 10.79 -9.41
C TYR A 173 19.16 11.17 -9.43
N ALA A 174 18.41 10.83 -8.37
CA ALA A 174 17.00 11.20 -8.27
C ALA A 174 16.79 12.72 -8.36
N THR A 175 17.67 13.52 -7.74
CA THR A 175 17.58 14.99 -7.79
C THR A 175 17.98 15.57 -9.13
N ASP A 176 18.91 14.92 -9.84
CA ASP A 176 19.33 15.36 -11.18
C ASP A 176 18.21 15.06 -12.20
N VAL A 177 17.42 14.00 -12.02
CA VAL A 177 16.21 13.70 -12.82
C VAL A 177 15.09 14.72 -12.57
N ASP A 178 14.90 15.17 -11.33
CA ASP A 178 13.86 16.14 -10.91
C ASP A 178 14.25 17.60 -11.26
N LEU A 179 15.42 17.86 -11.84
CA LEU A 179 15.98 19.21 -11.93
C LEU A 179 15.19 20.20 -12.80
N ASP A 180 14.61 19.72 -13.90
CA ASP A 180 13.93 20.57 -14.90
C ASP A 180 12.42 20.72 -14.64
N ASP A 181 11.80 19.73 -13.98
CA ASP A 181 10.41 19.76 -13.51
C ASP A 181 10.37 19.26 -12.05
N PRO A 182 10.74 20.14 -11.10
CA PRO A 182 10.91 19.74 -9.71
C PRO A 182 9.58 19.42 -9.05
N TRP A 183 9.57 18.38 -8.23
CA TRP A 183 8.44 18.18 -7.32
C TRP A 183 8.35 19.35 -6.33
N THR A 184 7.18 20.00 -6.27
CA THR A 184 6.84 21.06 -5.33
C THR A 184 5.59 20.69 -4.53
N PRO A 185 5.54 20.97 -3.22
CA PRO A 185 4.36 20.70 -2.40
C PRO A 185 3.22 21.67 -2.72
N ASP A 186 1.98 21.19 -2.61
CA ASP A 186 0.81 22.07 -2.58
C ASP A 186 0.81 22.91 -1.30
N LEU A 187 0.51 24.21 -1.45
CA LEU A 187 0.48 25.16 -0.35
C LEU A 187 -0.95 25.38 0.15
N PRO A 188 -1.19 25.37 1.46
CA PRO A 188 -2.48 25.75 2.01
C PRO A 188 -2.72 27.26 1.87
N ALA A 189 -3.97 27.68 2.09
CA ALA A 189 -4.30 29.10 2.19
C ALA A 189 -3.50 29.79 3.31
N LYS A 190 -3.19 31.08 3.12
CA LYS A 190 -2.44 31.86 4.11
C LYS A 190 -3.20 31.93 5.44
N ASN A 191 -2.50 31.70 6.54
CA ASN A 191 -3.06 31.68 7.90
C ASN A 191 -3.06 33.07 8.58
N GLY A 192 -2.51 34.10 7.90
CA GLY A 192 -2.45 35.48 8.36
C GLY A 192 -1.36 35.78 9.40
N LYS A 193 -0.48 34.82 9.68
CA LYS A 193 0.62 34.93 10.64
C LYS A 193 1.96 35.16 9.94
N LYS A 194 2.82 35.98 10.56
CA LYS A 194 4.07 36.45 9.97
C LYS A 194 5.28 35.96 10.74
N VAL A 195 6.28 35.44 10.03
CA VAL A 195 7.55 35.01 10.62
C VAL A 195 8.72 35.65 9.88
N ALA A 196 9.64 36.25 10.63
CA ALA A 196 10.89 36.76 10.09
C ALA A 196 12.01 35.71 10.20
N ILE A 197 12.78 35.52 9.14
CA ILE A 197 13.96 34.64 9.13
C ILE A 197 15.19 35.49 8.83
N VAL A 198 16.21 35.41 9.69
CA VAL A 198 17.46 36.15 9.57
C VAL A 198 18.59 35.19 9.18
N GLY A 199 19.00 35.24 7.92
CA GLY A 199 20.00 34.37 7.32
C GLY A 199 19.39 33.40 6.29
N GLY A 200 19.83 33.51 5.04
CA GLY A 200 19.38 32.71 3.89
C GLY A 200 20.19 31.44 3.66
N GLY A 201 20.78 30.87 4.71
CA GLY A 201 21.54 29.62 4.66
C GLY A 201 20.64 28.36 4.74
N PRO A 202 21.23 27.15 4.82
CA PRO A 202 20.47 25.90 4.82
C PRO A 202 19.42 25.81 5.93
N SER A 203 19.75 26.26 7.14
CA SER A 203 18.82 26.30 8.28
C SER A 203 17.64 27.24 8.01
N GLY A 204 17.90 28.47 7.56
CA GLY A 204 16.86 29.47 7.27
C GLY A 204 15.95 29.08 6.10
N LEU A 205 16.52 28.55 5.01
CA LEU A 205 15.76 28.01 3.87
C LEU A 205 14.87 26.83 4.30
N THR A 206 15.39 25.95 5.16
CA THR A 206 14.63 24.82 5.68
C THR A 206 13.46 25.28 6.55
N THR A 207 13.68 26.25 7.44
CA THR A 207 12.60 26.81 8.27
C THR A 207 11.52 27.49 7.41
N ALA A 208 11.92 28.26 6.39
CA ALA A 208 11.00 28.89 5.45
C ALA A 208 10.13 27.84 4.74
N TYR A 209 10.74 26.80 4.18
CA TYR A 209 10.03 25.74 3.47
C TYR A 209 8.92 25.09 4.31
N TYR A 210 9.21 24.71 5.56
CA TYR A 210 8.23 24.04 6.42
C TYR A 210 7.13 24.98 6.95
N LEU A 211 7.43 26.26 7.16
CA LEU A 211 6.41 27.23 7.58
C LEU A 211 5.50 27.62 6.40
N LEU A 212 6.03 27.75 5.18
CA LEU A 212 5.22 28.00 3.97
C LEU A 212 4.17 26.90 3.76
N ARG A 213 4.55 25.64 3.96
CA ARG A 213 3.64 24.48 3.90
C ARG A 213 2.53 24.48 4.96
N ARG A 214 2.58 25.41 5.91
CA ARG A 214 1.55 25.64 6.95
C ARG A 214 0.80 26.96 6.76
N GLY A 215 1.08 27.69 5.66
CA GLY A 215 0.36 28.91 5.28
C GLY A 215 0.91 30.20 5.89
N TYR A 216 2.11 30.19 6.48
CA TYR A 216 2.71 31.40 7.04
C TYR A 216 3.19 32.38 5.97
N ASP A 217 3.21 33.66 6.31
CA ASP A 217 3.88 34.71 5.54
C ASP A 217 5.32 34.87 6.05
N ILE A 218 6.28 34.62 5.15
CA ILE A 218 7.70 34.57 5.51
C ILE A 218 8.43 35.75 4.89
N THR A 219 9.12 36.51 5.73
CA THR A 219 10.09 37.52 5.29
C THR A 219 11.49 37.08 5.67
N MET A 220 12.39 36.98 4.70
CA MET A 220 13.75 36.53 4.89
C MET A 220 14.75 37.67 4.65
N TYR A 221 15.62 37.92 5.62
CA TYR A 221 16.67 38.93 5.55
C TYR A 221 18.04 38.25 5.40
N GLU A 222 18.81 38.65 4.39
CA GLU A 222 20.14 38.15 4.10
C GLU A 222 21.12 39.31 3.96
N SER A 223 22.27 39.23 4.63
CA SER A 223 23.29 40.28 4.60
C SER A 223 24.12 40.25 3.31
N GLY A 224 24.23 39.09 2.67
CA GLY A 224 24.90 38.92 1.39
C GLY A 224 24.07 39.34 0.16
N PRO A 225 24.72 39.42 -1.01
CA PRO A 225 24.06 39.77 -2.29
C PRO A 225 23.21 38.63 -2.88
N LYS A 226 23.36 37.39 -2.39
CA LYS A 226 22.58 36.21 -2.77
C LYS A 226 22.37 35.28 -1.57
N LEU A 227 21.26 34.52 -1.60
CA LEU A 227 20.96 33.45 -0.63
C LEU A 227 21.89 32.24 -0.78
N GLY A 228 21.87 31.34 0.21
CA GLY A 228 22.64 30.11 0.26
C GLY A 228 23.68 30.08 1.39
N GLY A 229 24.00 31.24 1.98
CA GLY A 229 24.95 31.35 3.10
C GLY A 229 26.25 30.59 2.84
N MET A 230 26.66 29.73 3.77
CA MET A 230 27.89 28.93 3.64
C MET A 230 27.87 27.93 2.48
N LEU A 231 26.71 27.51 1.97
CA LEU A 231 26.63 26.69 0.76
C LEU A 231 27.10 27.46 -0.49
N ARG A 232 26.83 28.77 -0.52
CA ARG A 232 27.32 29.64 -1.59
C ARG A 232 28.77 30.02 -1.35
N TYR A 233 29.02 30.67 -0.22
CA TYR A 233 30.29 31.39 0.00
C TYR A 233 31.39 30.53 0.62
N GLY A 234 31.08 29.29 1.03
CA GLY A 234 32.04 28.39 1.70
C GLY A 234 32.36 27.11 0.93
N ILE A 235 31.65 26.80 -0.16
CA ILE A 235 31.84 25.57 -0.95
C ILE A 235 32.17 25.96 -2.40
N PRO A 236 33.24 25.43 -3.01
CA PRO A 236 33.61 25.74 -4.39
C PRO A 236 32.62 25.23 -5.45
N GLU A 237 32.64 25.87 -6.63
CA GLU A 237 31.76 25.57 -7.77
C GLU A 237 31.92 24.14 -8.33
N TYR A 238 33.12 23.58 -8.29
CA TYR A 238 33.41 22.22 -8.76
C TYR A 238 32.81 21.10 -7.87
N ARG A 239 32.37 21.42 -6.64
CA ARG A 239 31.63 20.52 -5.74
C ARG A 239 30.14 20.83 -5.74
N LEU A 240 29.80 22.11 -5.67
CA LEU A 240 28.42 22.58 -5.66
C LEU A 240 28.26 23.71 -6.70
N PRO A 241 27.85 23.37 -7.93
CA PRO A 241 27.63 24.35 -8.98
C PRO A 241 26.62 25.41 -8.54
N LYS A 242 26.97 26.69 -8.70
CA LYS A 242 26.13 27.80 -8.21
C LYS A 242 24.81 27.90 -8.95
N GLU A 243 24.78 27.52 -10.23
CA GLU A 243 23.52 27.44 -10.99
C GLU A 243 22.54 26.43 -10.38
N LYS A 244 23.03 25.25 -9.97
CA LYS A 244 22.20 24.21 -9.32
C LYS A 244 21.73 24.66 -7.94
N LEU A 245 22.59 25.32 -7.18
CA LEU A 245 22.22 25.94 -5.90
C LEU A 245 21.14 27.02 -6.10
N ASP A 246 21.28 27.89 -7.11
CA ASP A 246 20.31 28.93 -7.43
C ASP A 246 18.94 28.31 -7.80
N LYS A 247 18.92 27.20 -8.57
CA LYS A 247 17.70 26.44 -8.87
C LYS A 247 17.03 25.91 -7.60
N GLU A 248 17.74 25.19 -6.73
CA GLU A 248 17.12 24.61 -5.53
C GLU A 248 16.65 25.68 -4.53
N ILE A 249 17.37 26.80 -4.41
CA ILE A 249 16.91 27.94 -3.64
C ILE A 249 15.63 28.52 -4.25
N SER A 250 15.56 28.66 -5.58
CA SER A 250 14.38 29.22 -6.25
C SER A 250 13.13 28.40 -5.97
N TRP A 251 13.25 27.07 -5.92
CA TRP A 251 12.12 26.18 -5.59
C TRP A 251 11.49 26.48 -4.22
N ILE A 252 12.28 26.99 -3.27
CA ILE A 252 11.77 27.40 -1.95
C ILE A 252 11.27 28.85 -1.99
N THR A 253 12.00 29.77 -2.62
CA THR A 253 11.59 31.19 -2.65
C THR A 253 10.33 31.42 -3.47
N ASP A 254 10.16 30.67 -4.56
CA ASP A 254 9.03 30.76 -5.48
C ASP A 254 7.71 30.27 -4.84
N MET A 255 7.80 29.57 -3.70
CA MET A 255 6.64 29.25 -2.83
C MET A 255 6.06 30.49 -2.13
N GLY A 256 6.72 31.65 -2.21
CA GLY A 256 6.22 32.93 -1.71
C GLY A 256 6.99 33.49 -0.50
N VAL A 257 8.32 33.34 -0.48
CA VAL A 257 9.20 34.01 0.49
C VAL A 257 9.47 35.45 0.04
N ASP A 258 9.25 36.43 0.92
CA ASP A 258 9.66 37.82 0.69
C ASP A 258 11.13 38.01 1.08
N VAL A 259 12.03 38.14 0.09
CA VAL A 259 13.48 38.11 0.30
C VAL A 259 14.08 39.52 0.24
N HIS A 260 14.76 39.92 1.32
CA HIS A 260 15.50 41.18 1.44
C HIS A 260 17.01 40.90 1.52
N LEU A 261 17.68 41.09 0.39
CA LEU A 261 19.14 40.91 0.26
C LEU A 261 19.89 42.17 0.72
N ASN A 262 21.20 42.04 0.96
CA ASN A 262 22.07 43.13 1.42
C ASN A 262 21.55 43.85 2.68
N THR A 263 20.86 43.12 3.57
CA THR A 263 20.23 43.68 4.77
C THR A 263 20.77 42.97 6.01
N ALA A 264 21.59 43.68 6.80
CA ALA A 264 22.19 43.17 8.02
C ALA A 264 21.36 43.57 9.25
N ILE A 265 20.77 42.57 9.93
CA ILE A 265 20.03 42.77 11.18
C ILE A 265 21.00 43.15 12.31
N GLY A 266 20.61 44.17 13.09
CA GLY A 266 21.45 44.85 14.08
C GLY A 266 22.24 46.05 13.55
N LYS A 267 22.34 46.20 12.24
CA LYS A 267 22.99 47.36 11.60
C LYS A 267 21.99 48.20 10.82
N ASP A 268 21.25 47.56 9.92
CA ASP A 268 20.28 48.21 9.04
C ASP A 268 18.86 48.20 9.64
N ILE A 269 18.51 47.12 10.34
CA ILE A 269 17.23 46.96 11.06
C ILE A 269 17.51 46.40 12.46
N PRO A 270 17.07 47.06 13.55
CA PRO A 270 17.20 46.53 14.91
C PRO A 270 16.43 45.23 15.10
N LEU A 271 16.97 44.28 15.86
CA LEU A 271 16.33 42.98 16.11
C LEU A 271 15.02 43.15 16.91
N GLU A 272 14.95 44.14 17.79
CA GLU A 272 13.77 44.51 18.59
C GLU A 272 12.57 44.75 17.68
N LYS A 273 12.79 45.47 16.57
CA LYS A 273 11.74 45.80 15.62
C LYS A 273 11.17 44.56 14.94
N LEU A 274 12.02 43.60 14.57
CA LEU A 274 11.54 42.33 14.01
C LEU A 274 10.71 41.55 15.03
N ASN A 275 11.10 41.60 16.30
CA ASN A 275 10.37 40.94 17.37
C ASN A 275 9.02 41.61 17.69
N GLU A 276 8.83 42.89 17.34
CA GLU A 276 7.55 43.60 17.45
C GLU A 276 6.65 43.40 16.22
N ASP A 277 7.24 43.39 15.02
CA ASP A 277 6.51 43.37 13.74
C ASP A 277 6.04 41.97 13.31
N PHE A 278 6.61 40.90 13.87
CA PHE A 278 6.36 39.51 13.48
C PHE A 278 5.89 38.66 14.68
N ASP A 279 5.08 37.62 14.41
CA ASP A 279 4.61 36.71 15.45
C ASP A 279 5.75 35.82 16.01
N ALA A 280 6.80 35.58 15.22
CA ALA A 280 8.04 34.92 15.64
C ALA A 280 9.23 35.33 14.76
N VAL A 281 10.46 35.19 15.29
CA VAL A 281 11.72 35.44 14.59
C VAL A 281 12.63 34.22 14.67
N PHE A 282 13.22 33.81 13.54
CA PHE A 282 14.22 32.75 13.47
C PHE A 282 15.60 33.29 13.09
N LEU A 283 16.62 33.01 13.89
CA LEU A 283 18.00 33.46 13.71
C LEU A 283 18.89 32.32 13.15
N ALA A 284 19.47 32.54 11.97
CA ALA A 284 20.27 31.57 11.23
C ALA A 284 21.51 32.20 10.55
N VAL A 285 22.16 33.17 11.21
CA VAL A 285 23.23 34.03 10.63
C VAL A 285 24.55 33.33 10.26
N GLY A 286 24.70 32.02 10.52
CA GLY A 286 25.86 31.22 10.11
C GLY A 286 27.20 31.61 10.76
N ALA A 287 28.25 30.82 10.52
CA ALA A 287 29.61 31.08 11.01
C ALA A 287 30.52 31.61 9.89
N GLN A 288 30.27 32.85 9.46
CA GLN A 288 30.88 33.41 8.25
C GLN A 288 32.27 34.06 8.46
N LYS A 289 32.76 34.15 9.71
CA LYS A 289 34.01 34.84 10.06
C LYS A 289 35.16 33.86 10.19
N ALA A 290 36.30 34.11 9.54
CA ALA A 290 37.49 33.26 9.69
C ALA A 290 38.14 33.44 11.08
N LYS A 291 38.68 32.35 11.66
CA LYS A 291 39.50 32.41 12.88
C LYS A 291 40.94 32.77 12.54
N SER A 292 41.52 33.69 13.31
CA SER A 292 42.94 34.07 13.23
C SER A 292 43.84 33.01 13.85
N MET A 293 44.99 32.74 13.21
CA MET A 293 46.11 31.91 13.68
C MET A 293 46.76 32.45 14.94
N ARG A 294 46.58 33.76 15.21
CA ARG A 294 47.14 34.51 16.33
C ARG A 294 48.66 34.55 16.30
N VAL A 295 49.22 34.60 15.09
CA VAL A 295 50.67 34.79 14.88
C VAL A 295 50.98 36.27 14.66
N PRO A 296 52.17 36.75 15.05
CA PRO A 296 52.59 38.12 14.75
C PRO A 296 52.45 38.41 13.25
N ASP A 297 52.04 39.64 12.92
CA ASP A 297 51.89 40.16 11.57
C ASP A 297 50.77 39.56 10.70
N GLU A 298 49.88 38.72 11.25
CA GLU A 298 48.75 38.13 10.50
C GLU A 298 47.80 39.18 9.91
N ASP A 299 47.25 40.06 10.75
CA ASP A 299 46.25 41.06 10.32
C ASP A 299 46.85 42.24 9.53
N THR A 300 48.18 42.34 9.43
CA THR A 300 48.89 43.44 8.76
C THR A 300 49.52 43.04 7.44
N THR A 301 49.37 41.79 7.01
CA THR A 301 49.95 41.24 5.78
C THR A 301 48.85 40.99 4.74
N PRO A 302 48.75 41.77 3.65
CA PRO A 302 47.70 41.61 2.64
C PRO A 302 47.66 40.23 1.97
N GLU A 303 48.81 39.55 1.84
CA GLU A 303 48.95 38.23 1.23
C GLU A 303 48.51 37.07 2.15
N VAL A 304 48.05 37.38 3.37
CA VAL A 304 47.45 36.42 4.30
C VAL A 304 45.93 36.54 4.24
N LEU A 305 45.28 35.48 3.74
CA LEU A 305 43.84 35.44 3.53
C LEU A 305 43.17 34.50 4.52
N GLY A 306 41.99 34.87 5.04
CA GLY A 306 41.13 33.94 5.76
C GLY A 306 40.51 32.93 4.80
N GLY A 307 40.44 31.64 5.17
CA GLY A 307 39.99 30.58 4.26
C GLY A 307 38.57 30.77 3.72
N VAL A 308 37.62 31.18 4.58
CA VAL A 308 36.24 31.48 4.16
C VAL A 308 36.20 32.75 3.31
N ASP A 309 36.98 33.77 3.67
CA ASP A 309 37.03 35.03 2.92
C ASP A 309 37.65 34.84 1.54
N PHE A 310 38.69 34.00 1.43
CA PHE A 310 39.27 33.58 0.16
C PHE A 310 38.23 32.89 -0.72
N LEU A 311 37.56 31.84 -0.22
CA LEU A 311 36.54 31.13 -1.00
C LEU A 311 35.38 32.04 -1.43
N ARG A 312 34.94 32.95 -0.56
CA ARG A 312 33.94 33.99 -0.89
C ARG A 312 34.44 34.92 -2.01
N GLN A 313 35.68 35.41 -1.92
CA GLN A 313 36.26 36.28 -2.94
C GLN A 313 36.39 35.57 -4.30
N VAL A 314 36.73 34.27 -4.30
CA VAL A 314 36.80 33.44 -5.51
C VAL A 314 35.43 33.39 -6.21
N ASP A 315 34.36 33.18 -5.43
CA ASP A 315 32.97 33.16 -5.93
C ASP A 315 32.54 34.53 -6.48
N GLU A 316 32.90 35.62 -5.80
CA GLU A 316 32.47 36.97 -6.16
C GLU A 316 33.24 37.62 -7.33
N HIS A 317 34.54 37.36 -7.47
CA HIS A 317 35.43 38.17 -8.34
C HIS A 317 36.08 37.41 -9.53
N LYS A 318 35.83 36.10 -9.67
CA LYS A 318 36.46 35.18 -10.65
C LYS A 318 38.01 35.08 -10.56
N SER A 319 38.52 33.93 -11.03
CA SER A 319 39.90 33.40 -10.96
C SER A 319 41.08 34.38 -10.95
N GLY A 320 42.12 34.08 -10.16
CA GLY A 320 43.43 34.77 -10.19
C GLY A 320 43.88 35.43 -8.88
N LEU A 321 43.22 35.14 -7.76
CA LEU A 321 43.51 35.73 -6.44
C LEU A 321 44.85 35.28 -5.85
N VAL A 322 45.28 34.06 -6.17
CA VAL A 322 46.53 33.47 -5.69
C VAL A 322 47.30 32.88 -6.87
N SER A 323 48.63 32.90 -6.78
CA SER A 323 49.55 32.29 -7.74
C SER A 323 50.89 32.00 -7.07
N GLY A 324 51.80 31.28 -7.73
CA GLY A 324 53.09 30.92 -7.14
C GLY A 324 52.95 29.87 -6.03
N LYS A 325 53.70 30.01 -4.93
CA LYS A 325 53.69 29.09 -3.79
C LYS A 325 52.65 29.53 -2.75
N VAL A 326 51.62 28.72 -2.52
CA VAL A 326 50.53 29.01 -1.58
C VAL A 326 50.59 28.01 -0.42
N ILE A 327 50.62 28.52 0.81
CA ILE A 327 50.48 27.69 2.01
C ILE A 327 49.07 27.76 2.55
N VAL A 328 48.39 26.61 2.68
CA VAL A 328 47.10 26.53 3.36
C VAL A 328 47.29 25.95 4.76
N VAL A 329 46.91 26.69 5.79
CA VAL A 329 47.03 26.26 7.18
C VAL A 329 45.68 25.75 7.67
N GLY A 330 45.55 24.45 7.91
CA GLY A 330 44.30 23.84 8.38
C GLY A 330 44.19 22.37 8.02
N GLY A 331 43.12 21.72 8.49
CA GLY A 331 42.86 20.31 8.18
C GLY A 331 41.38 19.94 8.05
N GLY A 332 40.47 20.93 8.06
CA GLY A 332 39.05 20.73 7.85
C GLY A 332 38.64 20.88 6.38
N ASN A 333 37.35 20.68 6.06
CA ASN A 333 36.85 20.76 4.68
C ASN A 333 37.16 22.11 4.00
N THR A 334 37.01 23.24 4.71
CA THR A 334 37.40 24.56 4.18
C THR A 334 38.88 24.63 3.78
N ALA A 335 39.77 23.92 4.48
CA ALA A 335 41.18 23.87 4.11
C ALA A 335 41.40 23.04 2.84
N MET A 336 40.69 21.91 2.68
CA MET A 336 40.73 21.11 1.45
C MET A 336 40.21 21.94 0.27
N ASP A 337 39.04 22.57 0.44
CA ASP A 337 38.42 23.41 -0.59
C ASP A 337 39.32 24.58 -0.99
N ALA A 338 39.96 25.25 -0.03
CA ALA A 338 40.90 26.35 -0.31
C ALA A 338 42.17 25.86 -1.03
N ALA A 339 42.72 24.70 -0.64
CA ALA A 339 43.90 24.13 -1.26
C ALA A 339 43.64 23.69 -2.71
N ARG A 340 42.55 22.95 -2.92
CA ARG A 340 42.10 22.47 -4.24
C ARG A 340 41.67 23.61 -5.17
N THR A 341 41.06 24.66 -4.62
CA THR A 341 40.75 25.90 -5.35
C THR A 341 42.04 26.63 -5.76
N SER A 342 43.00 26.77 -4.85
CA SER A 342 44.31 27.39 -5.16
C SER A 342 45.06 26.62 -6.23
N ARG A 343 45.01 25.29 -6.18
CA ARG A 343 45.62 24.41 -7.19
C ARG A 343 45.03 24.63 -8.58
N ARG A 344 43.70 24.78 -8.67
CA ARG A 344 42.97 25.11 -9.92
C ARG A 344 43.30 26.48 -10.49
N MET A 345 43.80 27.40 -9.67
CA MET A 345 44.30 28.70 -10.12
C MET A 345 45.74 28.64 -10.64
N GLY A 346 46.36 27.45 -10.68
CA GLY A 346 47.73 27.26 -11.15
C GLY A 346 48.79 27.47 -10.08
N ALA A 347 48.42 27.54 -8.79
CA ALA A 347 49.37 27.63 -7.70
C ALA A 347 50.03 26.27 -7.38
N ASP A 348 51.25 26.35 -6.85
CA ASP A 348 51.91 25.25 -6.15
C ASP A 348 51.49 25.31 -4.68
N VAL A 349 50.81 24.26 -4.21
CA VAL A 349 50.05 24.32 -2.94
C VAL A 349 50.64 23.36 -1.93
N THR A 350 51.00 23.89 -0.76
CA THR A 350 51.41 23.11 0.41
C THR A 350 50.42 23.32 1.53
N LEU A 351 49.84 22.23 2.05
CA LEU A 351 48.95 22.25 3.20
C LEU A 351 49.70 21.92 4.48
N VAL A 352 49.57 22.77 5.50
CA VAL A 352 50.23 22.61 6.80
C VAL A 352 49.19 22.27 7.86
N TYR A 353 49.37 21.12 8.53
CA TYR A 353 48.48 20.66 9.58
C TYR A 353 49.23 20.26 10.86
N ARG A 354 48.74 20.72 12.00
CA ARG A 354 49.39 20.56 13.31
C ARG A 354 49.33 19.16 13.92
N ARG A 355 48.61 18.23 13.29
CA ARG A 355 48.49 16.80 13.70
C ARG A 355 48.78 15.89 12.50
N THR A 356 48.53 14.59 12.62
CA THR A 356 48.69 13.64 11.51
C THR A 356 47.43 13.57 10.65
N ARG A 357 47.53 12.88 9.49
CA ARG A 357 46.39 12.62 8.58
C ARG A 357 45.17 12.05 9.31
N LYS A 358 45.38 11.13 10.26
CA LYS A 358 44.30 10.45 11.01
C LYS A 358 43.45 11.40 11.86
N GLU A 359 44.00 12.53 12.31
CA GLU A 359 43.26 13.51 13.11
C GLU A 359 42.73 14.69 12.29
N MET A 360 42.79 14.65 10.96
CA MET A 360 42.20 15.69 10.10
C MET A 360 40.67 15.67 10.24
N PRO A 361 40.02 16.82 10.48
CA PRO A 361 38.57 16.91 10.51
C PRO A 361 37.88 16.83 9.14
N ALA A 362 38.63 16.98 8.04
CA ALA A 362 38.08 16.86 6.69
C ALA A 362 37.63 15.42 6.39
N HIS A 363 36.66 15.27 5.49
CA HIS A 363 36.22 13.96 5.05
C HIS A 363 37.33 13.26 4.25
N ASP A 364 37.52 11.95 4.43
CA ASP A 364 38.65 11.20 3.83
C ASP A 364 38.69 11.32 2.30
N LEU A 365 37.54 11.25 1.62
CA LEU A 365 37.44 11.45 0.16
C LEU A 365 37.99 12.81 -0.31
N GLU A 366 37.84 13.86 0.49
CA GLU A 366 38.35 15.20 0.15
C GLU A 366 39.87 15.29 0.32
N ILE A 367 40.40 14.57 1.31
CA ILE A 367 41.85 14.45 1.53
C ILE A 367 42.47 13.69 0.36
N GLU A 368 41.89 12.55 -0.02
CA GLU A 368 42.35 11.73 -1.15
C GLU A 368 42.26 12.49 -2.48
N ALA A 369 41.18 13.23 -2.71
CA ALA A 369 41.05 14.06 -3.90
C ALA A 369 42.12 15.16 -3.97
N ALA A 370 42.47 15.78 -2.83
CA ALA A 370 43.55 16.76 -2.76
C ALA A 370 44.93 16.11 -3.04
N GLU A 371 45.17 14.91 -2.51
CA GLU A 371 46.39 14.12 -2.77
C GLU A 371 46.51 13.76 -4.27
N HIS A 372 45.41 13.30 -4.90
CA HIS A 372 45.37 12.98 -6.34
C HIS A 372 45.56 14.21 -7.25
N GLU A 373 45.17 15.39 -6.79
CA GLU A 373 45.39 16.67 -7.50
C GLU A 373 46.82 17.23 -7.30
N GLY A 374 47.66 16.53 -6.53
CA GLY A 374 49.08 16.83 -6.34
C GLY A 374 49.36 17.89 -5.29
N ILE A 375 48.50 18.04 -4.27
CA ILE A 375 48.70 18.96 -3.14
C ILE A 375 49.64 18.30 -2.12
N GLU A 376 50.74 18.97 -1.79
CA GLU A 376 51.68 18.49 -0.77
C GLU A 376 51.12 18.75 0.63
N MET A 377 51.14 17.75 1.52
CA MET A 377 50.67 17.90 2.90
C MET A 377 51.81 17.70 3.91
N ILE A 378 52.10 18.75 4.69
CA ILE A 378 53.06 18.74 5.79
C ILE A 378 52.32 18.59 7.12
N PHE A 379 52.40 17.39 7.67
CA PHE A 379 51.84 17.06 8.97
C PHE A 379 52.75 17.49 10.13
N LEU A 380 52.18 17.42 11.35
CA LEU A 380 52.89 17.70 12.59
C LEU A 380 53.63 19.04 12.54
N SER A 381 52.99 20.05 11.98
CA SER A 381 53.58 21.38 11.79
C SER A 381 52.55 22.47 12.04
N ALA A 382 52.89 23.48 12.83
CA ALA A 382 51.98 24.62 13.05
C ALA A 382 52.72 25.97 12.94
N PRO A 383 52.04 27.01 12.46
CA PRO A 383 52.64 28.34 12.28
C PRO A 383 52.92 29.01 13.62
N VAL A 384 54.01 29.79 13.67
CA VAL A 384 54.41 30.59 14.83
C VAL A 384 54.72 32.05 14.49
N ALA A 385 55.16 32.36 13.27
CA ALA A 385 55.41 33.73 12.83
C ALA A 385 55.34 33.86 11.30
N ILE A 386 55.06 35.07 10.81
CA ILE A 386 55.10 35.44 9.40
C ILE A 386 56.38 36.26 9.16
N ASN A 387 57.25 35.79 8.25
CA ASN A 387 58.47 36.52 7.91
C ASN A 387 58.20 37.43 6.69
N LYS A 388 58.58 38.70 6.80
CA LYS A 388 58.45 39.72 5.75
C LYS A 388 59.83 40.14 5.22
N GLU A 389 59.90 40.44 3.93
CA GLU A 389 61.04 41.10 3.28
C GLU A 389 60.51 42.28 2.46
N ASP A 390 61.06 43.47 2.68
CA ASP A 390 60.60 44.73 2.06
C ASP A 390 59.08 45.01 2.21
N GLY A 391 58.50 44.56 3.34
CA GLY A 391 57.07 44.74 3.64
C GLY A 391 56.13 43.73 2.96
N LYS A 392 56.67 42.77 2.20
CA LYS A 392 55.90 41.68 1.56
C LYS A 392 56.15 40.35 2.25
N LEU A 393 55.20 39.43 2.12
CA LEU A 393 55.33 38.04 2.59
C LEU A 393 56.51 37.35 1.90
N LYS A 394 57.34 36.63 2.68
CA LYS A 394 58.45 35.80 2.17
C LYS A 394 58.30 34.33 2.53
N SER A 395 57.94 34.04 3.78
CA SER A 395 57.86 32.66 4.28
C SER A 395 57.01 32.57 5.55
N LEU A 396 56.42 31.40 5.80
CA LEU A 396 55.76 31.04 7.05
C LEU A 396 56.73 30.28 7.95
N ARG A 397 56.95 30.77 9.18
CA ARG A 397 57.72 30.04 10.19
C ARG A 397 56.82 29.05 10.92
N CYS A 398 57.24 27.80 10.98
CA CYS A 398 56.51 26.71 11.64
C CYS A 398 57.37 25.98 12.68
N ASN A 399 56.72 25.40 13.68
CA ASN A 399 57.32 24.44 14.62
C ASN A 399 56.91 23.02 14.26
N ARG A 400 57.81 22.05 14.48
CA ARG A 400 57.43 20.64 14.50
C ARG A 400 56.59 20.34 15.74
N MET A 401 55.63 19.46 15.57
CA MET A 401 54.70 19.02 16.60
C MET A 401 54.88 17.52 16.89
N GLU A 402 54.54 17.10 18.09
CA GLU A 402 54.32 15.70 18.45
C GLU A 402 52.91 15.51 19.01
N LEU A 403 52.41 14.28 19.01
CA LEU A 403 51.08 13.97 19.54
C LEU A 403 51.18 13.65 21.03
N GLY A 404 50.55 14.47 21.86
CA GLY A 404 50.31 14.23 23.28
C GLY A 404 49.09 13.35 23.55
N GLU A 405 48.55 13.43 24.76
CA GLU A 405 47.34 12.69 25.15
C GLU A 405 46.10 13.14 24.34
N PRO A 406 45.13 12.24 24.08
CA PRO A 406 43.85 12.59 23.48
C PRO A 406 43.07 13.61 24.33
N ASP A 407 42.39 14.53 23.65
CA ASP A 407 41.39 15.42 24.25
C ASP A 407 40.05 14.69 24.45
N GLU A 408 39.05 15.40 25.01
CA GLU A 408 37.70 14.86 25.24
C GLU A 408 37.00 14.38 23.95
N SER A 409 37.45 14.84 22.78
CA SER A 409 36.97 14.38 21.47
C SER A 409 37.72 13.14 20.95
N GLY A 410 38.63 12.57 21.74
CA GLY A 410 39.50 11.46 21.36
C GLY A 410 40.68 11.85 20.45
N ARG A 411 40.79 13.12 20.06
CA ARG A 411 41.87 13.60 19.17
C ARG A 411 43.11 13.94 19.98
N ARG A 412 44.27 13.43 19.57
CA ARG A 412 45.53 13.70 20.25
C ARG A 412 45.90 15.19 20.21
N ARG A 413 46.29 15.74 21.36
CA ARG A 413 46.68 17.15 21.48
C ARG A 413 48.03 17.37 20.78
N PRO A 414 48.18 18.40 19.94
CA PRO A 414 49.48 18.75 19.37
C PRO A 414 50.34 19.40 20.46
N VAL A 415 51.58 18.93 20.62
CA VAL A 415 52.58 19.46 21.56
C VAL A 415 53.77 19.97 20.77
N VAL A 416 54.26 21.16 21.09
CA VAL A 416 55.39 21.79 20.41
C VAL A 416 56.68 21.04 20.73
N VAL A 417 57.47 20.70 19.70
CA VAL A 417 58.85 20.24 19.89
C VAL A 417 59.74 21.47 20.00
N GLU A 418 60.21 21.78 21.21
CA GLU A 418 61.03 22.97 21.48
C GLU A 418 62.30 23.01 20.61
N GLY A 419 62.61 24.17 20.01
CA GLY A 419 63.79 24.37 19.15
C GLY A 419 63.69 23.77 17.73
N SER A 420 62.50 23.37 17.28
CA SER A 420 62.27 22.73 15.97
C SER A 420 61.76 23.68 14.86
N GLU A 421 62.05 24.97 15.00
CA GLU A 421 61.61 26.03 14.08
C GLU A 421 62.21 25.85 12.67
N TYR A 422 61.37 26.02 11.64
CA TYR A 422 61.80 26.05 10.25
C TYR A 422 60.90 26.95 9.41
N ASP A 423 61.43 27.49 8.30
CA ASP A 423 60.71 28.42 7.42
C ASP A 423 60.29 27.72 6.12
N ILE A 424 59.06 27.96 5.67
CA ILE A 424 58.51 27.49 4.38
C ILE A 424 58.28 28.72 3.49
N GLU A 425 59.01 28.82 2.38
CA GLU A 425 58.85 29.93 1.42
C GLU A 425 57.46 29.92 0.78
N CYS A 426 56.79 31.07 0.75
CA CYS A 426 55.47 31.22 0.15
C CYS A 426 55.20 32.65 -0.29
N ASP A 427 54.36 32.78 -1.31
CA ASP A 427 53.86 34.04 -1.85
C ASP A 427 52.51 34.42 -1.22
N TYR A 428 51.74 33.43 -0.75
CA TYR A 428 50.44 33.60 -0.08
C TYR A 428 50.25 32.60 1.06
N ILE A 429 49.51 33.00 2.09
CA ILE A 429 49.06 32.13 3.17
C ILE A 429 47.54 32.18 3.27
N ILE A 430 46.88 31.02 3.33
CA ILE A 430 45.45 30.90 3.57
C ILE A 430 45.22 30.26 4.94
N SER A 431 44.68 31.04 5.89
CA SER A 431 44.33 30.60 7.24
C SER A 431 42.95 29.94 7.25
N ALA A 432 42.92 28.61 7.26
CA ALA A 432 41.71 27.78 7.26
C ALA A 432 41.60 26.95 8.56
N ILE A 433 41.86 27.58 9.71
CA ILE A 433 41.91 26.91 11.02
C ILE A 433 40.59 26.90 11.81
N GLY A 434 39.51 27.40 11.21
CA GLY A 434 38.16 27.38 11.77
C GLY A 434 37.36 28.64 11.44
N GLN A 435 36.09 28.62 11.81
CA GLN A 435 35.16 29.71 11.57
C GLN A 435 34.49 30.12 12.89
N ASP A 436 33.94 31.32 12.92
CA ASP A 436 33.27 31.95 14.05
C ASP A 436 32.00 32.68 13.58
N THR A 437 31.07 32.87 14.50
CA THR A 437 29.82 33.60 14.29
C THR A 437 30.05 35.09 14.50
N ASP A 438 29.28 35.93 13.78
CA ASP A 438 29.23 37.37 14.06
C ASP A 438 27.88 37.72 14.69
N LEU A 439 27.88 37.89 16.02
CA LEU A 439 26.71 38.28 16.79
C LEU A 439 26.69 39.78 17.11
N GLY A 440 27.62 40.58 16.56
CA GLY A 440 27.83 41.98 16.95
C GLY A 440 26.55 42.83 16.94
N GLY A 441 25.69 42.65 15.92
CA GLY A 441 24.40 43.34 15.80
C GLY A 441 23.19 42.64 16.45
N LEU A 442 23.36 41.43 17.00
CA LEU A 442 22.26 40.68 17.64
C LEU A 442 22.26 40.79 19.16
N LYS A 443 23.24 41.52 19.73
CA LYS A 443 23.42 41.73 21.17
C LYS A 443 22.59 42.87 21.76
N ASP A 444 21.79 43.56 20.93
CA ASP A 444 21.00 44.72 21.34
C ASP A 444 19.83 44.34 22.30
N LEU A 445 19.42 43.06 22.29
CA LEU A 445 18.48 42.49 23.27
C LEU A 445 19.24 41.94 24.49
N ASP A 446 19.24 42.68 25.61
CA ASP A 446 19.85 42.27 26.90
C ASP A 446 19.40 40.86 27.39
N ALA A 447 18.24 40.39 26.93
CA ALA A 447 17.66 39.10 27.31
C ALA A 447 18.14 37.91 26.45
N LEU A 448 18.84 38.12 25.33
CA LEU A 448 19.31 37.04 24.46
C LEU A 448 20.62 36.44 25.00
N GLN A 449 20.58 35.18 25.44
CA GLN A 449 21.73 34.51 26.04
C GLN A 449 22.69 33.95 24.97
N VAL A 450 23.98 34.24 25.15
CA VAL A 450 25.07 33.79 24.27
C VAL A 450 26.07 32.97 25.09
N THR A 451 26.60 31.89 24.50
CA THR A 451 27.59 31.02 25.11
C THR A 451 28.99 31.66 25.14
N LYS A 452 29.91 31.07 25.90
CA LYS A 452 31.33 31.47 25.90
C LYS A 452 32.03 31.33 24.53
N TRP A 453 31.41 30.59 23.60
CA TRP A 453 31.90 30.33 22.25
C TRP A 453 31.27 31.26 21.21
N ASN A 454 30.60 32.33 21.66
CA ASN A 454 29.92 33.30 20.80
C ASN A 454 28.76 32.70 19.97
N THR A 455 28.12 31.62 20.45
CA THR A 455 26.90 31.03 19.84
C THR A 455 25.64 31.33 20.68
N ILE A 456 24.46 31.27 20.09
CA ILE A 456 23.18 31.52 20.79
C ILE A 456 22.80 30.29 21.62
N THR A 457 22.38 30.51 22.87
CA THR A 457 21.84 29.46 23.74
C THR A 457 20.38 29.19 23.39
N VAL A 458 20.05 27.93 23.11
CA VAL A 458 18.67 27.47 22.84
C VAL A 458 18.35 26.20 23.62
N ASN A 459 17.06 25.89 23.75
CA ASN A 459 16.62 24.55 24.11
C ASN A 459 16.87 23.60 22.92
N GLU A 460 17.70 22.57 23.12
CA GLU A 460 18.11 21.65 22.04
C GLU A 460 16.97 20.80 21.44
N GLU A 461 15.83 20.65 22.13
CA GLU A 461 14.69 19.89 21.64
C GLU A 461 13.65 20.76 20.91
N THR A 462 13.70 22.09 21.07
CA THR A 462 12.72 23.03 20.50
C THR A 462 13.32 24.19 19.72
N MET A 463 14.65 24.36 19.75
CA MET A 463 15.38 25.50 19.16
C MET A 463 14.96 26.89 19.69
N GLN A 464 14.15 26.94 20.76
CA GLN A 464 13.69 28.18 21.36
C GLN A 464 14.82 28.83 22.16
N SER A 465 15.03 30.14 21.97
CA SER A 465 16.04 30.90 22.71
C SER A 465 15.55 31.28 24.12
N SER A 466 16.33 32.10 24.84
CA SER A 466 15.90 32.72 26.10
C SER A 466 14.73 33.70 25.94
N ILE A 467 14.42 34.12 24.71
CA ILE A 467 13.28 34.97 24.39
C ILE A 467 12.20 34.10 23.71
N PRO A 468 10.98 33.98 24.26
CA PRO A 468 9.99 33.00 23.80
C PRO A 468 9.58 33.13 22.32
N THR A 469 9.60 34.34 21.76
CA THR A 469 9.26 34.64 20.37
C THR A 469 10.43 34.47 19.39
N ILE A 470 11.64 34.20 19.90
CA ILE A 470 12.87 34.08 19.09
C ILE A 470 13.41 32.65 19.16
N PHE A 471 13.66 32.08 17.98
CA PHE A 471 14.23 30.75 17.78
C PHE A 471 15.56 30.88 17.04
N ALA A 472 16.48 29.93 17.19
CA ALA A 472 17.76 29.97 16.48
C ALA A 472 18.23 28.57 16.08
N GLY A 473 18.94 28.46 14.95
CA GLY A 473 19.45 27.18 14.45
C GLY A 473 20.50 27.31 13.35
N GLY A 474 21.23 26.24 13.09
CA GLY A 474 22.42 26.20 12.25
C GLY A 474 23.69 26.58 13.02
N ASP A 475 24.73 27.00 12.30
CA ASP A 475 26.04 27.27 12.91
C ASP A 475 26.02 28.36 13.99
N VAL A 476 25.00 29.21 14.01
CA VAL A 476 24.81 30.22 15.07
C VAL A 476 24.56 29.59 16.46
N VAL A 477 24.10 28.35 16.50
CA VAL A 477 23.87 27.57 17.73
C VAL A 477 25.03 26.61 17.99
N THR A 478 25.39 25.81 16.98
CA THR A 478 26.37 24.71 17.12
C THR A 478 27.84 25.13 16.95
N GLY A 479 28.09 26.29 16.34
CA GLY A 479 29.33 26.52 15.60
C GLY A 479 29.35 25.76 14.27
N PRO A 480 30.44 25.87 13.48
CA PRO A 480 30.53 25.26 12.15
C PRO A 480 30.24 23.76 12.17
N SER A 481 29.19 23.35 11.45
CA SER A 481 28.74 21.96 11.37
C SER A 481 28.44 21.54 9.93
N VAL A 482 27.92 20.33 9.75
CA VAL A 482 27.52 19.77 8.45
C VAL A 482 26.13 20.26 8.05
N VAL A 483 25.87 20.37 6.75
CA VAL A 483 24.60 20.89 6.21
C VAL A 483 23.35 20.18 6.75
N VAL A 484 23.45 18.86 6.96
CA VAL A 484 22.31 18.02 7.38
C VAL A 484 21.88 18.32 8.82
N GLU A 485 22.80 18.76 9.69
CA GLU A 485 22.47 19.21 11.05
C GLU A 485 21.74 20.56 11.01
N ALA A 486 22.14 21.47 10.11
CA ALA A 486 21.45 22.74 9.91
C ALA A 486 20.01 22.53 9.40
N ILE A 487 19.79 21.55 8.51
CA ILE A 487 18.46 21.15 8.04
C ILE A 487 17.61 20.61 9.20
N LYS A 488 18.16 19.71 10.01
CA LYS A 488 17.49 19.17 11.21
C LYS A 488 17.02 20.29 12.14
N GLN A 489 17.90 21.23 12.48
CA GLN A 489 17.56 22.34 13.37
C GLN A 489 16.54 23.29 12.76
N GLY A 490 16.65 23.60 11.46
CA GLY A 490 15.67 24.42 10.76
C GLY A 490 14.27 23.80 10.76
N LYS A 491 14.18 22.47 10.62
CA LYS A 491 12.92 21.72 10.72
C LYS A 491 12.32 21.79 12.12
N ILE A 492 13.11 21.46 13.15
CA ILE A 492 12.65 21.53 14.56
C ILE A 492 12.16 22.94 14.87
N ALA A 493 12.91 23.97 14.47
CA ALA A 493 12.53 25.37 14.71
C ALA A 493 11.21 25.73 14.02
N ALA A 494 10.99 25.34 12.77
CA ALA A 494 9.72 25.60 12.07
C ALA A 494 8.52 24.98 12.81
N GLU A 495 8.68 23.75 13.30
CA GLU A 495 7.65 23.03 14.04
C GLU A 495 7.39 23.65 15.41
N SER A 496 8.44 24.11 16.10
CA SER A 496 8.32 24.79 17.38
C SER A 496 7.75 26.21 17.28
N ILE A 497 8.03 26.92 16.18
CA ILE A 497 7.40 28.22 15.86
C ILE A 497 5.89 28.04 15.63
N ASP A 498 5.50 27.01 14.89
CA ASP A 498 4.09 26.66 14.64
C ASP A 498 3.35 26.36 15.95
N GLU A 499 3.93 25.54 16.83
CA GLU A 499 3.38 25.22 18.16
C GLU A 499 3.28 26.48 19.03
N TRP A 500 4.32 27.31 19.07
CA TRP A 500 4.35 28.57 19.82
C TRP A 500 3.24 29.52 19.39
N ILE A 501 3.11 29.78 18.08
CA ILE A 501 2.11 30.72 17.55
C ILE A 501 0.68 30.19 17.79
N THR A 502 0.49 28.87 17.71
CA THR A 502 -0.82 28.25 17.85
C THR A 502 -1.27 28.09 19.31
N THR A 503 -0.34 27.76 20.22
CA THR A 503 -0.66 27.36 21.60
C THR A 503 -0.13 28.31 22.68
N GLY A 504 0.83 29.18 22.34
CA GLY A 504 1.52 30.06 23.29
C GLY A 504 2.55 29.35 24.18
N THR A 505 2.83 28.06 23.95
CA THR A 505 3.92 27.32 24.60
C THR A 505 4.60 26.41 23.58
N VAL A 506 5.78 25.89 23.93
CA VAL A 506 6.48 24.89 23.11
C VAL A 506 6.83 23.72 24.01
N THR A 507 6.51 22.51 23.57
CA THR A 507 6.83 21.31 24.32
C THR A 507 7.84 20.46 23.57
N ALA A 508 8.76 19.85 24.31
CA ALA A 508 9.67 18.88 23.72
C ALA A 508 8.88 17.73 23.11
N ARG A 509 9.18 17.41 21.84
CA ARG A 509 8.48 16.33 21.14
C ARG A 509 8.68 15.01 21.85
N ARG A 510 7.59 14.25 21.91
CA ARG A 510 7.62 12.86 22.34
C ARG A 510 8.44 12.05 21.33
N LYS A 511 9.57 11.50 21.76
CA LYS A 511 10.35 10.58 20.95
C LYS A 511 9.57 9.28 20.78
N GLU A 512 9.42 8.86 19.53
CA GLU A 512 8.85 7.56 19.18
C GLU A 512 9.75 6.44 19.72
N PHE A 513 9.13 5.34 20.13
CA PHE A 513 9.86 4.13 20.46
C PHE A 513 10.43 3.52 19.18
N ILE A 514 11.72 3.19 19.21
CA ILE A 514 12.42 2.53 18.11
C ILE A 514 13.26 1.39 18.70
N SER A 515 12.90 0.16 18.34
CA SER A 515 13.75 -1.00 18.60
C SER A 515 14.94 -1.00 17.65
N ARG A 516 16.11 -1.36 18.18
CA ARG A 516 17.38 -1.46 17.45
C ARG A 516 18.06 -2.75 17.87
N LYS A 517 18.62 -3.50 16.93
CA LYS A 517 19.36 -4.72 17.22
C LYS A 517 20.51 -4.49 18.22
N GLU A 518 21.18 -3.33 18.13
CA GLU A 518 22.27 -2.93 19.03
C GLU A 518 21.84 -2.84 20.50
N ALA A 519 20.55 -2.59 20.77
CA ALA A 519 20.05 -2.57 22.14
C ALA A 519 20.16 -3.94 22.83
N PHE A 520 20.28 -5.01 22.05
CA PHE A 520 20.31 -6.41 22.51
C PHE A 520 21.71 -7.05 22.46
N GLY A 521 22.73 -6.28 22.08
CA GLY A 521 24.12 -6.75 21.94
C GLY A 521 24.70 -6.45 20.56
N GLU A 522 25.89 -6.99 20.31
CA GLU A 522 26.61 -6.79 19.05
C GLU A 522 25.92 -7.50 17.87
N VAL A 523 25.91 -6.82 16.73
CA VAL A 523 25.48 -7.35 15.44
C VAL A 523 26.73 -7.87 14.73
N VAL A 524 26.75 -9.18 14.44
CA VAL A 524 27.94 -9.88 13.95
C VAL A 524 27.78 -10.27 12.47
N ASP A 525 28.90 -10.39 11.76
CA ASP A 525 28.93 -10.67 10.31
C ASP A 525 28.23 -12.00 9.94
N GLU A 526 28.24 -12.99 10.83
CA GLU A 526 27.58 -14.29 10.59
C GLU A 526 26.07 -14.18 10.39
N GLU A 527 25.42 -13.11 10.88
CA GLU A 527 23.99 -12.87 10.62
C GLU A 527 23.69 -12.59 9.14
N PHE A 528 24.71 -12.17 8.37
CA PHE A 528 24.58 -11.79 6.96
C PHE A 528 25.30 -12.74 6.00
N ALA A 529 25.81 -13.88 6.48
CA ALA A 529 26.62 -14.81 5.70
C ALA A 529 25.92 -15.41 4.45
N GLU A 530 24.58 -15.39 4.41
CA GLU A 530 23.78 -15.86 3.25
C GLU A 530 23.55 -14.77 2.19
N VAL A 531 23.89 -13.51 2.49
CA VAL A 531 23.78 -12.41 1.53
C VAL A 531 24.96 -12.49 0.56
N PRO A 532 24.72 -12.51 -0.76
CA PRO A 532 25.80 -12.55 -1.74
C PRO A 532 26.60 -11.24 -1.70
N LYS A 533 27.93 -11.36 -1.81
CA LYS A 533 28.82 -10.21 -1.97
C LYS A 533 28.64 -9.59 -3.34
N ASP A 534 28.66 -8.26 -3.40
CA ASP A 534 28.50 -7.48 -4.61
C ASP A 534 29.25 -6.15 -4.50
N GLU A 535 29.98 -5.77 -5.55
CA GLU A 535 30.84 -4.60 -5.55
C GLU A 535 30.03 -3.31 -5.56
N ARG A 536 30.51 -2.27 -4.85
CA ARG A 536 29.86 -0.95 -4.86
C ARG A 536 30.15 -0.22 -6.16
N GLU A 537 29.13 0.43 -6.72
CA GLU A 537 29.30 1.32 -7.87
C GLU A 537 30.19 2.52 -7.53
N LYS A 538 31.15 2.81 -8.40
CA LYS A 538 32.08 3.94 -8.23
C LYS A 538 31.53 5.17 -8.93
N MET A 539 31.50 6.30 -8.23
CA MET A 539 31.11 7.59 -8.82
C MET A 539 32.04 7.93 -9.97
N PRO A 540 31.53 8.08 -11.21
CA PRO A 540 32.33 8.58 -12.30
C PRO A 540 32.79 10.01 -11.98
N GLU A 541 34.09 10.27 -12.12
CA GLU A 541 34.69 11.58 -11.85
C GLU A 541 35.54 12.02 -13.05
N LEU A 542 35.73 13.33 -13.21
CA LEU A 542 36.71 13.87 -14.15
C LEU A 542 38.11 13.31 -13.83
N PRO A 543 38.97 13.02 -14.81
CA PRO A 543 40.36 12.63 -14.56
C PRO A 543 41.13 13.68 -13.75
N ALA A 544 42.00 13.27 -12.82
CA ALA A 544 42.70 14.17 -11.90
C ALA A 544 43.57 15.22 -12.62
N ASP A 545 44.17 14.86 -13.75
CA ASP A 545 44.94 15.74 -14.63
C ASP A 545 44.09 16.80 -15.34
N GLN A 546 42.76 16.61 -15.40
CA GLN A 546 41.81 17.59 -15.92
C GLN A 546 41.22 18.46 -14.80
N ARG A 547 40.97 17.88 -13.61
CA ARG A 547 40.38 18.57 -12.43
C ARG A 547 41.15 19.83 -12.05
N ILE A 548 42.46 19.84 -12.22
CA ILE A 548 43.35 20.95 -11.82
C ILE A 548 43.31 22.15 -12.78
N TYR A 549 42.60 22.07 -13.90
CA TYR A 549 42.52 23.15 -14.90
C TYR A 549 41.09 23.67 -15.11
N THR A 550 40.12 23.14 -14.37
CA THR A 550 38.70 23.53 -14.51
C THR A 550 38.01 23.67 -13.15
N PHE A 551 36.95 24.47 -13.15
CA PHE A 551 35.98 24.57 -12.05
C PHE A 551 34.68 23.81 -12.36
N ASP A 552 34.65 23.05 -13.45
CA ASP A 552 33.54 22.15 -13.77
C ASP A 552 33.31 21.13 -12.64
N GLU A 553 32.06 20.67 -12.52
CA GLU A 553 31.66 19.69 -11.51
C GLU A 553 32.50 18.40 -11.66
N VAL A 554 33.18 17.98 -10.59
CA VAL A 554 34.13 16.87 -10.63
C VAL A 554 33.44 15.52 -10.74
N GLU A 555 32.42 15.29 -9.92
CA GLU A 555 31.62 14.07 -9.96
C GLU A 555 30.57 14.18 -11.07
N LEU A 556 30.45 13.17 -11.93
CA LEU A 556 29.63 13.20 -13.15
C LEU A 556 28.23 12.57 -12.98
N GLY A 557 27.99 11.87 -11.87
CA GLY A 557 26.72 11.17 -11.60
C GLY A 557 26.67 9.74 -12.14
N PHE A 558 25.72 8.95 -11.63
CA PHE A 558 25.48 7.58 -12.10
C PHE A 558 24.66 7.54 -13.39
N SER A 559 24.87 6.49 -14.17
CA SER A 559 23.92 6.08 -15.22
C SER A 559 22.73 5.32 -14.63
N ALA A 560 21.62 5.22 -15.38
CA ALA A 560 20.42 4.50 -14.94
C ALA A 560 20.71 3.04 -14.49
N ASN A 561 21.57 2.32 -15.22
CA ASN A 561 21.93 0.94 -14.88
C ASN A 561 22.71 0.85 -13.55
N GLN A 562 23.60 1.81 -13.28
CA GLN A 562 24.35 1.86 -12.02
C GLN A 562 23.43 2.18 -10.84
N VAL A 563 22.40 3.01 -11.06
CA VAL A 563 21.39 3.32 -10.04
C VAL A 563 20.55 2.09 -9.71
N GLU A 564 20.12 1.34 -10.73
CA GLU A 564 19.36 0.10 -10.55
C GLU A 564 20.18 -0.93 -9.76
N HIS A 565 21.44 -1.16 -10.16
CA HIS A 565 22.36 -2.06 -9.47
C HIS A 565 22.62 -1.63 -8.02
N GLU A 566 22.98 -0.36 -7.79
CA GLU A 566 23.31 0.13 -6.46
C GLU A 566 22.07 0.15 -5.53
N ALA A 567 20.88 0.41 -6.06
CA ALA A 567 19.63 0.31 -5.29
C ALA A 567 19.32 -1.14 -4.89
N ASP A 568 19.63 -2.13 -5.75
CA ASP A 568 19.41 -3.56 -5.44
C ASP A 568 20.30 -4.08 -4.31
N ARG A 569 21.49 -3.48 -4.12
CA ARG A 569 22.41 -3.83 -3.01
C ARG A 569 21.82 -3.56 -1.61
N CYS A 570 20.77 -2.74 -1.50
CA CYS A 570 20.10 -2.42 -0.23
C CYS A 570 19.48 -3.65 0.44
N LEU A 571 19.74 -3.81 1.75
CA LEU A 571 19.29 -4.96 2.57
C LEU A 571 17.93 -4.77 3.24
N GLU A 572 17.24 -3.63 3.03
CA GLU A 572 15.87 -3.41 3.52
C GLU A 572 15.72 -3.59 5.05
N CYS A 573 16.67 -3.07 5.83
CA CYS A 573 16.82 -3.43 7.25
C CYS A 573 15.65 -3.01 8.17
N GLY A 574 14.94 -1.94 7.83
CA GLY A 574 13.82 -1.40 8.58
C GLY A 574 12.51 -2.17 8.37
N CYS A 575 11.64 -2.13 9.37
CA CYS A 575 10.38 -2.85 9.35
C CYS A 575 9.33 -2.19 8.44
N THR A 576 8.73 -2.97 7.52
CA THR A 576 7.67 -2.49 6.62
C THR A 576 6.37 -2.12 7.33
N GLU A 577 6.13 -2.69 8.52
CA GLU A 577 4.93 -2.42 9.34
C GLU A 577 5.15 -1.29 10.36
N PHE A 578 6.19 -0.45 10.19
CA PHE A 578 6.55 0.59 11.18
C PHE A 578 5.37 1.48 11.56
N PHE A 579 4.57 1.91 10.58
CA PHE A 579 3.43 2.83 10.80
C PHE A 579 2.17 2.15 11.36
N ASP A 580 2.08 0.81 11.36
CA ASP A 580 0.92 0.04 11.85
C ASP A 580 1.22 -0.84 13.07
N CYS A 581 2.42 -0.73 13.62
CA CYS A 581 2.87 -1.61 14.68
C CYS A 581 2.25 -1.20 16.02
N ASP A 582 1.20 -1.92 16.46
CA ASP A 582 0.57 -1.72 17.77
C ASP A 582 1.57 -1.76 18.93
N LEU A 583 2.58 -2.64 18.85
CA LEU A 583 3.62 -2.74 19.88
C LEU A 583 4.44 -1.44 19.97
N GLN A 584 4.80 -0.84 18.83
CA GLN A 584 5.53 0.42 18.78
C GLN A 584 4.66 1.58 19.28
N LYS A 585 3.39 1.63 18.86
CA LYS A 585 2.40 2.62 19.32
C LYS A 585 2.34 2.61 20.85
N TYR A 586 2.09 1.45 21.45
CA TYR A 586 1.95 1.34 22.89
C TYR A 586 3.30 1.50 23.63
N ALA A 587 4.42 1.01 23.09
CA ALA A 587 5.73 1.26 23.68
C ALA A 587 6.05 2.76 23.76
N THR A 588 5.71 3.51 22.71
CA THR A 588 5.79 4.97 22.69
C THR A 588 4.87 5.56 23.75
N GLU A 589 3.59 5.16 23.78
CA GLU A 589 2.54 5.66 24.69
C GLU A 589 2.86 5.48 26.19
N TYR A 590 3.46 4.34 26.56
CA TYR A 590 3.77 4.02 27.96
C TYR A 590 5.24 4.28 28.32
N LYS A 591 6.03 4.84 27.39
CA LYS A 591 7.46 5.14 27.59
C LYS A 591 8.23 3.90 28.07
N ALA A 592 8.01 2.78 27.38
CA ALA A 592 8.70 1.53 27.64
C ALA A 592 10.18 1.65 27.27
N ASP A 593 11.06 1.07 28.07
CA ASP A 593 12.50 1.03 27.82
C ASP A 593 12.99 -0.41 27.79
N VAL A 594 13.48 -0.85 26.63
CA VAL A 594 13.95 -2.23 26.42
C VAL A 594 15.06 -2.59 27.42
N SER A 595 15.90 -1.62 27.80
CA SER A 595 17.07 -1.85 28.65
C SER A 595 16.74 -2.36 30.06
N ASN A 596 15.51 -2.13 30.54
CA ASN A 596 15.08 -2.51 31.89
C ASN A 596 14.93 -4.03 32.09
N MET A 597 14.63 -4.77 31.02
CA MET A 597 14.21 -6.18 31.09
C MET A 597 14.99 -7.09 30.13
N ILE A 598 16.17 -6.68 29.67
CA ILE A 598 16.98 -7.46 28.72
C ILE A 598 17.45 -8.77 29.37
N GLY A 599 17.13 -9.88 28.71
CA GLY A 599 17.59 -11.22 29.06
C GLY A 599 18.39 -11.88 27.93
N GLU A 600 18.34 -13.21 27.85
CA GLU A 600 18.86 -13.93 26.69
C GLU A 600 17.96 -13.68 25.47
N VAL A 601 18.56 -13.10 24.43
CA VAL A 601 17.85 -12.71 23.20
C VAL A 601 18.02 -13.78 22.14
N ARG A 602 16.91 -14.18 21.53
CA ARG A 602 16.91 -15.22 20.51
C ARG A 602 16.96 -14.62 19.13
N LYS A 603 17.95 -15.08 18.36
CA LYS A 603 18.16 -14.70 16.98
C LYS A 603 17.69 -15.85 16.08
N TYR A 604 16.74 -15.54 15.19
CA TYR A 604 16.17 -16.48 14.24
C TYR A 604 16.46 -16.01 12.81
N LYS A 605 16.61 -16.96 11.88
CA LYS A 605 16.60 -16.65 10.46
C LYS A 605 15.18 -16.28 10.03
N VAL A 606 15.06 -15.28 9.16
CA VAL A 606 13.79 -14.92 8.53
C VAL A 606 13.44 -16.01 7.52
N ASP A 607 12.26 -16.62 7.69
CA ASP A 607 11.78 -17.67 6.80
C ASP A 607 11.02 -17.04 5.63
N LYS A 608 11.64 -17.06 4.45
CA LYS A 608 11.08 -16.57 3.18
C LYS A 608 10.70 -17.71 2.22
N ARG A 609 10.62 -18.97 2.69
CA ARG A 609 10.34 -20.15 1.83
C ARG A 609 8.94 -20.11 1.21
N HIS A 610 7.97 -19.45 1.84
CA HIS A 610 6.65 -19.23 1.25
C HIS A 610 6.71 -18.10 0.19
N PRO A 611 6.05 -18.24 -0.97
CA PRO A 611 6.12 -17.24 -2.05
C PRO A 611 5.55 -15.87 -1.68
N PHE A 612 4.49 -15.83 -0.86
CA PHE A 612 3.77 -14.60 -0.51
C PHE A 612 3.97 -14.12 0.93
N ILE A 613 4.54 -14.95 1.82
CA ILE A 613 4.52 -14.70 3.26
C ILE A 613 5.96 -14.81 3.77
N ALA A 614 6.41 -13.82 4.53
CA ALA A 614 7.66 -13.86 5.27
C ALA A 614 7.35 -14.03 6.77
N LEU A 615 8.07 -14.93 7.42
CA LEU A 615 8.00 -15.12 8.87
C LEU A 615 9.30 -14.63 9.50
N ASP A 616 9.20 -13.62 10.35
CA ASP A 616 10.31 -13.08 11.12
C ASP A 616 10.05 -13.27 12.63
N PRO A 617 10.46 -14.43 13.20
CA PRO A 617 10.24 -14.71 14.61
C PRO A 617 10.96 -13.74 15.56
N ASN A 618 11.95 -12.97 15.07
CA ASN A 618 12.64 -11.97 15.89
C ASN A 618 11.72 -10.82 16.32
N LYS A 619 10.64 -10.58 15.57
CA LYS A 619 9.62 -9.57 15.88
C LYS A 619 8.46 -10.12 16.73
N CYS A 620 8.41 -11.42 16.97
CA CYS A 620 7.24 -12.09 17.54
C CYS A 620 7.17 -11.93 19.07
N ILE A 621 6.03 -11.39 19.55
CA ILE A 621 5.72 -11.28 20.98
C ILE A 621 4.95 -12.48 21.55
N SER A 622 4.84 -13.58 20.81
CA SER A 622 4.15 -14.81 21.23
C SER A 622 2.68 -14.61 21.67
N CYS A 623 1.97 -13.63 21.11
CA CYS A 623 0.58 -13.34 21.47
C CYS A 623 -0.42 -14.44 21.07
N GLY A 624 -0.04 -15.30 20.11
CA GLY A 624 -0.82 -16.44 19.63
C GLY A 624 -1.99 -16.10 18.71
N LYS A 625 -2.23 -14.83 18.34
CA LYS A 625 -3.33 -14.45 17.44
C LYS A 625 -3.28 -15.22 16.12
N CYS A 626 -2.14 -15.21 15.43
CA CYS A 626 -1.96 -15.95 14.17
C CYS A 626 -2.22 -17.46 14.28
N VAL A 627 -1.72 -18.11 15.34
CA VAL A 627 -1.95 -19.54 15.62
C VAL A 627 -3.44 -19.83 15.82
N ARG A 628 -4.12 -18.97 16.58
CA ARG A 628 -5.54 -19.13 16.93
C ARG A 628 -6.47 -18.79 15.78
N THR A 629 -6.16 -17.78 14.98
CA THR A 629 -6.89 -17.50 13.74
C THR A 629 -6.78 -18.69 12.78
N CYS A 630 -5.58 -19.25 12.59
CA CYS A 630 -5.40 -20.42 11.74
C CYS A 630 -6.19 -21.65 12.27
N SER A 631 -6.10 -21.96 13.56
CA SER A 631 -6.69 -23.19 14.13
C SER A 631 -8.15 -23.08 14.58
N GLN A 632 -8.61 -21.95 15.11
CA GLN A 632 -9.95 -21.79 15.74
C GLN A 632 -10.98 -21.10 14.83
N VAL A 633 -10.50 -20.25 13.91
CA VAL A 633 -11.37 -19.55 12.94
C VAL A 633 -11.39 -20.31 11.63
N LEU A 634 -10.21 -20.50 11.03
CA LEU A 634 -10.08 -21.08 9.70
C LEU A 634 -10.10 -22.63 9.72
N ASP A 635 -9.79 -23.24 10.86
CA ASP A 635 -9.65 -24.70 11.03
C ASP A 635 -8.54 -25.31 10.15
N VAL A 636 -7.46 -24.55 9.98
CA VAL A 636 -6.25 -24.92 9.21
C VAL A 636 -5.03 -24.73 10.11
N PRO A 637 -4.66 -25.71 10.96
CA PRO A 637 -3.59 -25.56 11.95
C PRO A 637 -2.17 -25.57 11.32
N ALA A 638 -1.88 -24.59 10.47
CA ALA A 638 -0.61 -24.41 9.76
C ALA A 638 0.51 -23.87 10.67
N LEU A 639 0.14 -23.03 11.64
CA LEU A 639 1.04 -22.40 12.60
C LEU A 639 0.81 -22.95 14.01
N GLY A 640 1.89 -23.06 14.79
CA GLY A 640 1.82 -23.48 16.19
C GLY A 640 2.96 -22.91 17.03
N PHE A 641 2.86 -23.09 18.34
CA PHE A 641 3.98 -22.88 19.25
C PHE A 641 4.89 -24.11 19.23
N VAL A 642 6.10 -23.94 18.72
CA VAL A 642 7.14 -24.97 18.67
C VAL A 642 8.05 -24.83 19.88
N HIS A 643 8.56 -25.95 20.40
CA HIS A 643 9.31 -26.08 21.65
C HIS A 643 8.46 -25.74 22.91
N ARG A 644 9.11 -25.58 24.07
CA ARG A 644 8.46 -25.32 25.37
C ARG A 644 9.30 -24.39 26.24
N GLY A 645 8.64 -23.73 27.19
CA GLY A 645 9.28 -22.82 28.14
C GLY A 645 9.84 -21.60 27.42
N PHE A 646 11.04 -21.17 27.81
CA PHE A 646 11.71 -20.05 27.16
C PHE A 646 11.76 -20.29 25.65
N LYS A 647 12.30 -21.40 25.15
CA LYS A 647 12.48 -21.66 23.70
C LYS A 647 11.21 -21.67 22.84
N SER A 648 10.01 -21.50 23.42
CA SER A 648 8.76 -21.40 22.67
C SER A 648 8.82 -20.30 21.60
N VAL A 649 8.42 -20.64 20.37
CA VAL A 649 8.39 -19.73 19.22
C VAL A 649 7.23 -20.10 18.29
N VAL A 650 6.60 -19.11 17.68
CA VAL A 650 5.59 -19.38 16.64
C VAL A 650 6.30 -19.76 15.35
N LYS A 651 6.03 -20.97 14.85
CA LYS A 651 6.59 -21.52 13.62
C LYS A 651 5.56 -22.41 12.90
N PRO A 652 5.78 -22.72 11.60
CA PRO A 652 5.01 -23.76 10.93
C PRO A 652 5.14 -25.12 11.64
N ALA A 653 4.09 -25.94 11.51
CA ALA A 653 4.06 -27.27 12.11
C ALA A 653 5.29 -28.11 11.70
N MET A 654 5.93 -28.77 12.68
CA MET A 654 7.15 -29.57 12.49
C MET A 654 8.35 -28.81 11.88
N GLU A 655 8.35 -27.47 11.94
CA GLU A 655 9.40 -26.60 11.36
C GLU A 655 9.60 -26.76 9.83
N LYS A 656 8.59 -27.32 9.15
CA LYS A 656 8.56 -27.36 7.69
C LYS A 656 8.47 -25.95 7.10
N ALA A 657 8.60 -25.81 5.78
CA ALA A 657 8.19 -24.56 5.15
C ALA A 657 6.69 -24.38 5.38
N LEU A 658 6.22 -23.13 5.53
CA LEU A 658 4.79 -22.86 5.73
C LEU A 658 3.94 -23.47 4.61
N LEU A 659 4.48 -23.48 3.39
CA LEU A 659 3.85 -24.07 2.21
C LEU A 659 3.66 -25.59 2.32
N ASP A 660 4.54 -26.31 3.03
CA ASP A 660 4.47 -27.76 3.22
C ASP A 660 3.55 -28.18 4.40
N THR A 661 2.77 -27.22 4.92
CA THR A 661 1.79 -27.44 6.00
C THR A 661 0.37 -27.32 5.45
N ASN A 662 -0.65 -27.35 6.31
CA ASN A 662 -2.05 -27.11 5.91
C ASN A 662 -2.35 -25.63 5.58
N CYS A 663 -1.33 -24.84 5.22
CA CYS A 663 -1.51 -23.43 4.93
C CYS A 663 -2.25 -23.26 3.59
N ILE A 664 -3.41 -22.62 3.62
CA ILE A 664 -4.20 -22.29 2.41
C ILE A 664 -3.84 -20.92 1.81
N ALA A 665 -2.72 -20.32 2.21
CA ALA A 665 -2.26 -19.00 1.77
C ALA A 665 -3.32 -17.88 1.82
N CYS A 666 -4.19 -17.87 2.84
CA CYS A 666 -5.23 -16.83 2.98
C CYS A 666 -4.72 -15.48 3.52
N GLY A 667 -3.52 -15.46 4.11
CA GLY A 667 -2.88 -14.27 4.68
C GLY A 667 -3.56 -13.65 5.90
N ASN A 668 -4.64 -14.24 6.45
CA ASN A 668 -5.29 -13.74 7.67
C ASN A 668 -4.34 -13.71 8.89
N CYS A 669 -3.29 -14.52 8.90
CA CYS A 669 -2.24 -14.48 9.92
C CYS A 669 -1.38 -13.21 9.86
N ILE A 670 -1.24 -12.58 8.68
CA ILE A 670 -0.59 -11.27 8.50
C ILE A 670 -1.47 -10.21 9.14
N SER A 671 -2.75 -10.17 8.77
CA SER A 671 -3.72 -9.13 9.18
C SER A 671 -3.92 -9.06 10.70
N VAL A 672 -3.80 -10.17 11.41
CA VAL A 672 -3.91 -10.19 12.88
C VAL A 672 -2.56 -9.98 13.59
N CYS A 673 -1.42 -9.91 12.90
CA CYS A 673 -0.10 -9.81 13.54
C CYS A 673 0.15 -8.37 14.05
N PRO A 674 0.29 -8.13 15.37
CA PRO A 674 0.42 -6.77 15.90
C PRO A 674 1.83 -6.18 15.81
N THR A 675 2.80 -6.93 15.26
CA THR A 675 4.23 -6.57 15.31
C THR A 675 4.98 -6.72 13.99
N GLY A 676 4.28 -7.08 12.90
CA GLY A 676 4.94 -7.39 11.63
C GLY A 676 5.91 -8.58 11.71
N ALA A 677 5.67 -9.54 12.61
CA ALA A 677 6.40 -10.82 12.64
C ALA A 677 5.97 -11.78 11.52
N ILE A 678 4.80 -11.55 10.95
CA ILE A 678 4.30 -12.24 9.76
C ILE A 678 3.91 -11.12 8.80
N THR A 679 4.63 -11.00 7.69
CA THR A 679 4.40 -9.95 6.69
C THR A 679 4.20 -10.55 5.31
N GLU A 680 3.64 -9.73 4.43
CA GLU A 680 3.57 -10.06 3.01
C GLU A 680 4.94 -9.87 2.35
N ARG A 681 5.28 -10.76 1.42
CA ARG A 681 6.36 -10.52 0.46
C ARG A 681 5.81 -9.64 -0.65
N LEU A 682 6.10 -8.34 -0.55
CA LEU A 682 5.59 -7.35 -1.48
C LEU A 682 6.04 -7.66 -2.92
N PRO A 683 5.19 -7.42 -3.95
CA PRO A 683 5.52 -7.66 -5.35
C PRO A 683 6.42 -6.58 -5.96
N PHE A 684 6.92 -5.63 -5.17
CA PHE A 684 7.79 -4.54 -5.61
C PHE A 684 9.26 -5.00 -5.64
N PRO A 685 10.12 -4.36 -6.46
CA PRO A 685 11.56 -4.64 -6.47
C PRO A 685 12.18 -4.58 -5.08
N LYS A 686 11.78 -3.56 -4.30
CA LYS A 686 12.21 -3.34 -2.92
C LYS A 686 11.05 -2.83 -2.05
N PRO A 687 10.88 -3.33 -0.82
CA PRO A 687 9.92 -2.81 0.14
C PRO A 687 10.46 -1.62 0.94
N GLY A 688 9.73 -0.51 0.96
CA GLY A 688 9.99 0.63 1.84
C GLY A 688 9.06 0.64 3.07
N PRO A 689 9.47 1.24 4.19
CA PRO A 689 8.59 1.51 5.32
C PRO A 689 7.77 2.76 4.99
N TRP A 690 6.86 2.66 4.02
CA TRP A 690 6.04 3.79 3.59
C TRP A 690 4.77 3.90 4.42
N LYS A 691 4.32 5.14 4.63
CA LYS A 691 2.97 5.39 5.14
C LYS A 691 2.01 5.21 3.97
N PHE A 692 0.90 4.52 4.21
CA PHE A 692 -0.12 4.27 3.19
C PHE A 692 -1.45 4.89 3.60
N GLU A 693 -2.28 5.12 2.59
CA GLU A 693 -3.70 5.42 2.74
C GLU A 693 -4.52 4.13 2.56
N THR A 694 -5.65 4.04 3.24
CA THR A 694 -6.55 2.90 3.14
C THR A 694 -7.77 3.26 2.32
N VAL A 695 -8.06 2.45 1.29
CA VAL A 695 -9.23 2.64 0.43
C VAL A 695 -10.05 1.36 0.37
N GLU A 696 -11.33 1.45 0.70
CA GLU A 696 -12.26 0.33 0.65
C GLU A 696 -12.77 0.08 -0.76
N SER A 697 -12.88 -1.19 -1.14
CA SER A 697 -13.34 -1.63 -2.47
C SER A 697 -13.88 -3.06 -2.40
N VAL A 698 -14.07 -3.70 -3.56
CA VAL A 698 -14.64 -5.04 -3.71
C VAL A 698 -13.68 -6.02 -4.37
N CYS A 699 -13.66 -7.25 -3.87
CA CYS A 699 -12.94 -8.37 -4.46
C CYS A 699 -13.61 -8.84 -5.74
N THR A 700 -12.86 -8.89 -6.84
CA THR A 700 -13.39 -9.20 -8.18
C THR A 700 -13.24 -10.66 -8.62
N PHE A 701 -12.87 -11.57 -7.70
CA PHE A 701 -12.58 -12.97 -8.04
C PHE A 701 -13.81 -13.89 -8.08
N CYS A 702 -14.36 -14.30 -6.94
CA CYS A 702 -15.52 -15.20 -6.86
C CYS A 702 -16.82 -14.44 -6.58
N SER A 703 -17.98 -15.10 -6.74
CA SER A 703 -19.30 -14.47 -6.64
C SER A 703 -19.67 -13.84 -5.30
N LEU A 704 -18.91 -14.09 -4.24
CA LEU A 704 -19.21 -13.50 -2.93
C LEU A 704 -18.99 -11.98 -2.91
N GLY A 705 -18.06 -11.47 -3.73
CA GLY A 705 -17.76 -10.04 -3.78
C GLY A 705 -17.28 -9.48 -2.43
N CYS A 706 -16.34 -10.14 -1.76
CA CYS A 706 -15.84 -9.72 -0.44
C CYS A 706 -15.37 -8.26 -0.41
N GLN A 707 -15.65 -7.52 0.65
CA GLN A 707 -15.06 -6.19 0.84
C GLN A 707 -13.57 -6.32 1.17
N VAL A 708 -12.76 -5.50 0.51
CA VAL A 708 -11.30 -5.46 0.63
C VAL A 708 -10.83 -4.05 0.92
N THR A 709 -9.81 -3.94 1.75
CA THR A 709 -9.11 -2.67 1.99
C THR A 709 -7.80 -2.68 1.21
N TYR A 710 -7.59 -1.70 0.34
CA TYR A 710 -6.32 -1.46 -0.31
C TYR A 710 -5.44 -0.54 0.55
N LYS A 711 -4.18 -0.92 0.77
CA LYS A 711 -3.13 -0.04 1.28
C LYS A 711 -2.43 0.61 0.08
N VAL A 712 -2.68 1.90 -0.15
CA VAL A 712 -2.13 2.66 -1.28
C VAL A 712 -0.96 3.50 -0.78
N PHE A 713 0.23 3.27 -1.35
CA PHE A 713 1.42 4.07 -1.07
C PHE A 713 1.52 5.25 -2.03
N ASP A 714 1.26 4.96 -3.31
CA ASP A 714 1.41 5.85 -4.45
C ASP A 714 0.77 5.21 -5.70
N ASP A 715 0.71 5.91 -6.82
CA ASP A 715 0.03 5.47 -8.06
C ASP A 715 0.62 4.16 -8.60
N GLY A 716 -0.18 3.10 -8.71
CA GLY A 716 0.35 1.78 -9.10
C GLY A 716 1.26 1.11 -8.06
N MET A 717 1.29 1.60 -6.81
CA MET A 717 1.94 0.95 -5.66
C MET A 717 0.95 0.76 -4.53
N PHE A 718 0.28 -0.40 -4.54
CA PHE A 718 -0.71 -0.75 -3.53
C PHE A 718 -0.67 -2.24 -3.19
N THR A 719 -1.20 -2.57 -2.01
CA THR A 719 -1.37 -3.96 -1.53
C THR A 719 -2.78 -4.13 -0.96
N VAL A 720 -3.21 -5.37 -0.70
CA VAL A 720 -4.53 -5.64 -0.11
C VAL A 720 -4.38 -6.11 1.33
N MET A 721 -5.23 -5.63 2.23
CA MET A 721 -5.40 -6.15 3.59
C MET A 721 -6.85 -6.59 3.82
N ASN A 722 -7.09 -7.20 4.98
CA ASN A 722 -8.43 -7.61 5.39
C ASN A 722 -9.39 -6.41 5.37
N GLY A 723 -10.62 -6.64 4.88
CA GLY A 723 -11.66 -5.63 4.87
C GLY A 723 -12.21 -5.29 6.26
N PRO A 724 -13.21 -4.40 6.35
CA PRO A 724 -13.82 -4.00 7.63
C PRO A 724 -14.46 -5.17 8.36
N ASP A 725 -14.44 -5.17 9.69
CA ASP A 725 -14.96 -6.27 10.51
C ASP A 725 -16.48 -6.43 10.40
N GLU A 726 -17.19 -5.34 10.11
CA GLU A 726 -18.63 -5.25 9.89
C GLU A 726 -19.09 -5.68 8.48
N SER A 727 -18.14 -5.95 7.57
CA SER A 727 -18.44 -6.43 6.23
C SER A 727 -19.10 -7.82 6.24
N HIS A 728 -19.75 -8.19 5.14
CA HIS A 728 -20.37 -9.52 5.02
C HIS A 728 -19.33 -10.66 4.99
N ASN A 729 -18.07 -10.37 4.70
CA ASN A 729 -16.97 -11.31 4.85
C ASN A 729 -16.30 -11.26 6.25
N GLN A 730 -16.84 -10.47 7.17
CA GLN A 730 -16.33 -10.29 8.54
C GLN A 730 -14.83 -9.97 8.54
N GLY A 731 -14.39 -9.15 7.58
CA GLY A 731 -13.00 -8.77 7.35
C GLY A 731 -12.09 -9.88 6.82
N TYR A 732 -12.51 -11.16 6.76
CA TYR A 732 -11.66 -12.24 6.28
C TYR A 732 -11.55 -12.26 4.76
N LEU A 733 -10.40 -12.71 4.27
CA LEU A 733 -10.13 -12.92 2.85
C LEU A 733 -9.58 -14.33 2.60
N CYS A 734 -9.75 -14.80 1.36
CA CYS A 734 -9.06 -15.98 0.84
C CYS A 734 -7.76 -15.58 0.13
N SER A 735 -7.00 -16.56 -0.34
CA SER A 735 -5.75 -16.34 -1.10
C SER A 735 -5.96 -15.44 -2.33
N LYS A 736 -7.06 -15.64 -3.06
CA LYS A 736 -7.44 -14.82 -4.23
C LYS A 736 -7.65 -13.34 -3.82
N GLY A 737 -8.45 -13.08 -2.79
CA GLY A 737 -8.70 -11.72 -2.33
C GLY A 737 -7.44 -11.04 -1.79
N LYS A 738 -6.61 -11.76 -1.03
CA LYS A 738 -5.42 -11.21 -0.37
C LYS A 738 -4.21 -11.00 -1.29
N PHE A 739 -3.92 -11.96 -2.18
CA PHE A 739 -2.71 -11.93 -3.03
C PHE A 739 -3.00 -11.77 -4.52
N GLY A 740 -4.28 -11.83 -4.92
CA GLY A 740 -4.67 -11.74 -6.32
C GLY A 740 -4.30 -10.42 -6.98
N TYR A 741 -4.18 -9.32 -6.23
CA TYR A 741 -3.80 -8.02 -6.78
C TYR A 741 -2.41 -7.99 -7.45
N HIS A 742 -1.55 -8.99 -7.21
CA HIS A 742 -0.21 -9.07 -7.80
C HIS A 742 -0.23 -9.03 -9.34
N PHE A 743 -1.31 -9.49 -9.99
CA PHE A 743 -1.39 -9.42 -11.46
C PHE A 743 -1.56 -7.99 -11.98
N MET A 744 -2.09 -7.08 -11.17
CA MET A 744 -2.29 -5.68 -11.57
C MET A 744 -0.94 -4.96 -11.69
N HIS A 745 0.06 -5.43 -10.94
CA HIS A 745 1.45 -4.95 -10.96
C HIS A 745 2.31 -5.57 -12.07
N ASP A 746 1.82 -6.62 -12.74
CA ASP A 746 2.58 -7.39 -13.70
C ASP A 746 3.07 -6.55 -14.88
N ALA A 747 4.35 -6.68 -15.23
CA ALA A 747 4.96 -5.90 -16.31
C ALA A 747 4.53 -6.38 -17.71
N GLU A 748 3.99 -7.60 -17.84
CA GLU A 748 3.57 -8.19 -19.12
C GLU A 748 2.16 -7.74 -19.57
N ARG A 749 1.52 -6.83 -18.82
CA ARG A 749 0.21 -6.28 -19.17
C ARG A 749 0.26 -5.49 -20.48
N LEU A 750 -0.84 -5.56 -21.25
CA LEU A 750 -1.01 -4.77 -22.47
C LEU A 750 -1.12 -3.28 -22.11
N THR A 751 -0.30 -2.44 -22.76
CA THR A 751 -0.22 -0.99 -22.54
C THR A 751 -0.70 -0.18 -23.75
N SER A 752 -0.92 -0.83 -24.89
CA SER A 752 -1.31 -0.19 -26.15
C SER A 752 -2.21 -1.13 -26.98
N PRO A 753 -3.15 -0.58 -27.79
CA PRO A 753 -3.87 -1.36 -28.79
C PRO A 753 -2.91 -1.95 -29.83
N LYS A 754 -3.20 -3.16 -30.30
CA LYS A 754 -2.35 -3.88 -31.25
C LYS A 754 -3.13 -4.36 -32.47
N LEU A 755 -2.50 -4.31 -33.63
CA LEU A 755 -3.01 -4.83 -34.91
C LEU A 755 -2.15 -5.99 -35.38
N LYS A 756 -2.79 -7.09 -35.79
CA LYS A 756 -2.10 -8.26 -36.37
C LYS A 756 -1.77 -8.03 -37.84
N LEU A 757 -0.49 -8.08 -38.19
CA LEU A 757 0.04 -8.01 -39.55
C LEU A 757 0.77 -9.32 -39.88
N GLY A 758 0.04 -10.29 -40.40
CA GLY A 758 0.55 -11.66 -40.56
C GLY A 758 0.71 -12.34 -39.20
N GLU A 759 1.93 -12.69 -38.83
CA GLU A 759 2.26 -13.34 -37.54
C GLU A 759 2.80 -12.37 -36.48
N VAL A 760 2.85 -11.07 -36.79
CA VAL A 760 3.43 -10.04 -35.90
C VAL A 760 2.36 -9.04 -35.49
N TYR A 761 2.46 -8.53 -34.27
CA TYR A 761 1.62 -7.45 -33.76
C TYR A 761 2.38 -6.13 -33.75
N GLU A 762 1.74 -5.07 -34.24
CA GLU A 762 2.23 -3.69 -34.14
C GLU A 762 1.31 -2.85 -33.25
N ASP A 763 1.93 -1.93 -32.51
CA ASP A 763 1.20 -0.96 -31.68
C ASP A 763 0.54 0.10 -32.55
N ILE A 764 -0.74 0.34 -32.32
CA ILE A 764 -1.53 1.34 -33.05
C ILE A 764 -2.24 2.30 -32.09
N SER A 765 -2.65 3.47 -32.60
CA SER A 765 -3.38 4.44 -31.80
C SER A 765 -4.79 3.96 -31.43
N TRP A 766 -5.33 4.42 -30.30
CA TRP A 766 -6.72 4.14 -29.90
C TRP A 766 -7.75 4.47 -30.98
N ARG A 767 -7.60 5.63 -31.62
CA ARG A 767 -8.50 6.06 -32.70
C ARG A 767 -8.47 5.08 -33.87
N GLU A 768 -7.28 4.68 -34.29
CA GLU A 768 -7.11 3.72 -35.39
C GLU A 768 -7.68 2.35 -35.04
N ALA A 769 -7.45 1.88 -33.80
CA ALA A 769 -7.95 0.60 -33.33
C ALA A 769 -9.49 0.54 -33.32
N ILE A 770 -10.13 1.58 -32.79
CA ILE A 770 -11.59 1.70 -32.72
C ILE A 770 -12.19 1.85 -34.12
N ASP A 771 -11.69 2.79 -34.93
CA ASP A 771 -12.19 3.03 -36.28
C ASP A 771 -12.07 1.77 -37.16
N THR A 772 -10.95 1.05 -37.05
CA THR A 772 -10.72 -0.18 -37.83
C THR A 772 -11.61 -1.32 -37.35
N SER A 773 -11.76 -1.49 -36.04
CA SER A 773 -12.64 -2.51 -35.46
C SER A 773 -14.08 -2.31 -35.90
N VAL A 774 -14.61 -1.09 -35.79
CA VAL A 774 -15.98 -0.76 -36.19
C VAL A 774 -16.18 -0.95 -37.69
N LYS A 775 -15.24 -0.49 -38.53
CA LYS A 775 -15.31 -0.69 -40.00
C LYS A 775 -15.31 -2.17 -40.37
N LYS A 776 -14.48 -2.99 -39.73
CA LYS A 776 -14.41 -4.44 -39.98
C LYS A 776 -15.72 -5.12 -39.60
N LEU A 777 -16.28 -4.80 -38.44
CA LEU A 777 -17.58 -5.30 -38.01
C LEU A 777 -18.69 -4.86 -38.96
N GLN A 778 -18.74 -3.58 -39.36
CA GLN A 778 -19.72 -3.08 -40.33
C GLN A 778 -19.62 -3.79 -41.69
N ASN A 779 -18.41 -4.13 -42.14
CA ASN A 779 -18.22 -4.89 -43.38
C ASN A 779 -18.79 -6.30 -43.26
N VAL A 780 -18.53 -7.00 -42.15
CA VAL A 780 -19.09 -8.33 -41.89
C VAL A 780 -20.62 -8.27 -41.83
N VAL A 781 -21.19 -7.31 -41.10
CA VAL A 781 -22.64 -7.09 -41.03
C VAL A 781 -23.23 -6.81 -42.42
N LYS A 782 -22.53 -6.03 -43.25
CA LYS A 782 -22.98 -5.72 -44.62
C LYS A 782 -22.97 -6.95 -45.54
N GLU A 783 -22.02 -7.86 -45.35
CA GLU A 783 -21.85 -9.04 -46.20
C GLU A 783 -22.71 -10.24 -45.74
N HIS A 784 -22.79 -10.46 -44.43
CA HIS A 784 -23.38 -11.67 -43.83
C HIS A 784 -24.60 -11.39 -42.94
N GLY A 785 -24.98 -10.13 -42.74
CA GLY A 785 -26.07 -9.72 -41.85
C GLY A 785 -25.62 -9.56 -40.39
N PRO A 786 -26.42 -8.89 -39.54
CA PRO A 786 -26.04 -8.58 -38.16
C PRO A 786 -25.90 -9.82 -37.27
N ASP A 787 -26.72 -10.85 -37.49
CA ASP A 787 -26.67 -12.11 -36.75
C ASP A 787 -25.41 -12.95 -37.04
N SER A 788 -24.55 -12.51 -37.96
CA SER A 788 -23.22 -13.11 -38.18
C SER A 788 -22.16 -12.62 -37.19
N VAL A 789 -22.49 -11.65 -36.33
CA VAL A 789 -21.59 -11.13 -35.30
C VAL A 789 -22.05 -11.63 -33.93
N ALA A 790 -21.11 -12.15 -33.14
CA ALA A 790 -21.33 -12.51 -31.74
C ALA A 790 -20.46 -11.64 -30.82
N VAL A 791 -21.05 -11.16 -29.72
CA VAL A 791 -20.39 -10.32 -28.73
C VAL A 791 -20.37 -11.05 -27.38
N PHE A 792 -19.22 -11.06 -26.72
CA PHE A 792 -18.99 -11.76 -25.47
C PHE A 792 -18.45 -10.82 -24.39
N GLY A 793 -19.10 -10.84 -23.22
CA GLY A 793 -18.73 -10.05 -22.05
C GLY A 793 -18.33 -10.91 -20.87
N SER A 794 -17.31 -10.45 -20.13
CA SER A 794 -16.79 -11.14 -18.96
C SER A 794 -17.48 -10.70 -17.67
N PRO A 795 -17.82 -11.62 -16.74
CA PRO A 795 -18.34 -11.29 -15.41
C PRO A 795 -17.27 -10.67 -14.48
N ARG A 796 -16.15 -10.18 -15.03
CA ARG A 796 -15.15 -9.36 -14.34
C ARG A 796 -15.23 -7.88 -14.68
N MET A 797 -15.97 -7.54 -15.73
CA MET A 797 -16.27 -6.17 -16.08
C MET A 797 -17.26 -5.59 -15.07
N THR A 798 -17.24 -4.27 -14.91
CA THR A 798 -18.23 -3.59 -14.07
C THR A 798 -19.63 -3.70 -14.68
N ASN A 799 -20.66 -3.47 -13.88
CA ASN A 799 -22.04 -3.40 -14.38
C ASN A 799 -22.18 -2.35 -15.49
N GLU A 800 -21.49 -1.21 -15.35
CA GLU A 800 -21.48 -0.13 -16.32
C GLU A 800 -20.87 -0.56 -17.67
N GLU A 801 -19.74 -1.25 -17.63
CA GLU A 801 -19.09 -1.79 -18.82
C GLU A 801 -19.95 -2.89 -19.49
N LEU A 802 -20.56 -3.78 -18.71
CA LEU A 802 -21.43 -4.84 -19.21
C LEU A 802 -22.70 -4.28 -19.86
N TYR A 803 -23.29 -3.25 -19.26
CA TYR A 803 -24.43 -2.52 -19.82
C TYR A 803 -24.08 -1.86 -21.15
N LEU A 804 -22.93 -1.19 -21.23
CA LEU A 804 -22.46 -0.56 -22.46
C LEU A 804 -22.13 -1.61 -23.55
N LEU A 805 -21.59 -2.77 -23.17
CA LEU A 805 -21.27 -3.85 -24.09
C LEU A 805 -22.52 -4.47 -24.73
N GLN A 806 -23.56 -4.78 -23.94
CA GLN A 806 -24.80 -5.28 -24.53
C GLN A 806 -25.49 -4.21 -25.39
N LYS A 807 -25.37 -2.93 -25.01
CA LYS A 807 -25.87 -1.81 -25.81
C LYS A 807 -25.10 -1.70 -27.12
N LEU A 808 -23.78 -1.92 -27.12
CA LEU A 808 -22.96 -2.00 -28.33
C LEU A 808 -23.44 -3.10 -29.26
N ALA A 809 -23.73 -4.30 -28.74
CA ALA A 809 -24.27 -5.41 -29.53
C ALA A 809 -25.65 -5.06 -30.14
N ARG A 810 -26.60 -4.62 -29.32
CA ARG A 810 -28.01 -4.42 -29.72
C ARG A 810 -28.27 -3.10 -30.46
N ALA A 811 -27.71 -2.00 -29.98
CA ALA A 811 -27.90 -0.67 -30.60
C ALA A 811 -26.88 -0.40 -31.71
N GLY A 812 -25.62 -0.80 -31.53
CA GLY A 812 -24.53 -0.55 -32.49
C GLY A 812 -24.47 -1.57 -33.63
N VAL A 813 -24.21 -2.83 -33.30
CA VAL A 813 -24.05 -3.93 -34.27
C VAL A 813 -25.40 -4.40 -34.83
N LYS A 814 -26.49 -4.20 -34.08
CA LYS A 814 -27.85 -4.67 -34.40
C LYS A 814 -28.03 -6.19 -34.29
N THR A 815 -27.34 -6.81 -33.33
CA THR A 815 -27.44 -8.26 -33.04
C THR A 815 -27.90 -8.49 -31.61
N ASN A 816 -28.63 -9.58 -31.38
CA ASN A 816 -28.91 -10.11 -30.04
C ASN A 816 -28.03 -11.34 -29.70
N ASN A 817 -27.00 -11.62 -30.50
CA ASN A 817 -25.97 -12.62 -30.19
C ASN A 817 -24.99 -12.04 -29.15
N ILE A 818 -25.49 -11.86 -27.94
CA ILE A 818 -24.75 -11.38 -26.77
C ILE A 818 -24.78 -12.46 -25.69
N ALA A 819 -23.62 -12.80 -25.15
CA ALA A 819 -23.49 -13.81 -24.10
C ALA A 819 -22.20 -13.60 -23.28
N SER A 820 -21.97 -14.43 -22.27
CA SER A 820 -20.62 -14.71 -21.76
C SER A 820 -20.14 -16.01 -22.39
N PHE A 821 -18.89 -16.04 -22.83
CA PHE A 821 -18.27 -17.23 -23.40
C PHE A 821 -18.19 -18.35 -22.34
N THR A 822 -17.97 -17.99 -21.07
CA THR A 822 -18.06 -18.91 -19.92
C THR A 822 -19.42 -19.60 -19.85
N ASN A 823 -20.50 -18.82 -19.78
CA ASN A 823 -21.85 -19.37 -19.63
C ASN A 823 -22.25 -20.17 -20.88
N PHE A 824 -21.84 -19.69 -22.05
CA PHE A 824 -22.09 -20.31 -23.35
C PHE A 824 -21.46 -21.70 -23.46
N ILE A 825 -20.14 -21.83 -23.23
CA ILE A 825 -19.46 -23.13 -23.31
C ILE A 825 -20.04 -24.10 -22.29
N ASN A 826 -20.30 -23.63 -21.07
CA ASN A 826 -20.72 -24.49 -19.97
C ASN A 826 -22.21 -24.87 -20.02
N GLY A 827 -23.01 -24.22 -20.87
CA GLY A 827 -24.44 -24.49 -20.93
C GLY A 827 -25.13 -24.21 -19.60
N VAL A 828 -24.77 -23.08 -18.96
CA VAL A 828 -25.36 -22.69 -17.67
C VAL A 828 -26.84 -22.37 -17.88
N GLU A 829 -27.71 -22.91 -17.02
CA GLU A 829 -29.16 -22.70 -17.08
C GLU A 829 -29.51 -21.35 -16.42
N LEU A 830 -29.33 -20.25 -17.17
CA LEU A 830 -29.49 -18.89 -16.67
C LEU A 830 -30.93 -18.56 -16.26
N ASP A 831 -31.92 -19.28 -16.78
CA ASP A 831 -33.35 -19.08 -16.57
C ASP A 831 -34.01 -20.16 -15.68
N ALA A 832 -33.21 -21.04 -15.05
CA ALA A 832 -33.69 -22.21 -14.32
C ALA A 832 -34.82 -21.93 -13.30
N LEU A 833 -34.81 -20.77 -12.63
CA LEU A 833 -35.85 -20.37 -11.68
C LEU A 833 -36.74 -19.23 -12.18
N THR A 834 -36.52 -18.70 -13.37
CA THR A 834 -37.32 -17.60 -13.94
C THR A 834 -38.79 -17.98 -14.02
N GLY A 835 -39.11 -19.17 -14.52
CA GLY A 835 -40.48 -19.70 -14.54
C GLY A 835 -41.04 -20.12 -13.17
N VAL A 836 -40.25 -20.07 -12.11
CA VAL A 836 -40.62 -20.52 -10.75
C VAL A 836 -40.85 -19.35 -9.82
N LEU A 837 -39.86 -18.46 -9.74
CA LEU A 837 -39.79 -17.35 -8.79
C LEU A 837 -39.86 -15.99 -9.49
N GLY A 838 -39.80 -15.97 -10.82
CA GLY A 838 -39.69 -14.76 -11.65
C GLY A 838 -38.26 -14.45 -12.08
N HIS A 839 -37.25 -14.84 -11.30
CA HIS A 839 -35.83 -14.68 -11.64
C HIS A 839 -34.96 -15.81 -11.10
N THR A 840 -33.87 -16.13 -11.80
CA THR A 840 -32.80 -17.01 -11.31
C THR A 840 -31.78 -16.25 -10.47
N THR A 841 -32.16 -15.97 -9.23
CA THR A 841 -31.31 -15.28 -8.24
C THR A 841 -31.45 -15.90 -6.85
N SER A 842 -30.48 -15.64 -5.97
CA SER A 842 -30.58 -15.99 -4.55
C SER A 842 -31.83 -15.37 -3.91
N THR A 843 -32.53 -16.15 -3.09
CA THR A 843 -33.73 -15.73 -2.35
C THR A 843 -33.42 -15.28 -0.93
N MET A 844 -32.20 -15.53 -0.46
CA MET A 844 -31.68 -15.06 0.82
C MET A 844 -30.24 -14.54 0.65
N THR A 845 -29.76 -13.82 1.66
CA THR A 845 -28.40 -13.32 1.72
C THR A 845 -27.44 -14.34 2.34
N LEU A 846 -26.13 -14.16 2.11
CA LEU A 846 -25.12 -14.99 2.78
C LEU A 846 -25.12 -14.78 4.31
N ASP A 847 -25.49 -13.59 4.76
CA ASP A 847 -25.55 -13.24 6.19
C ASP A 847 -26.65 -14.03 6.91
N GLU A 848 -27.78 -14.28 6.25
CA GLU A 848 -28.92 -15.04 6.80
C GLU A 848 -28.63 -16.55 6.96
N LEU A 849 -27.48 -17.06 6.48
CA LEU A 849 -27.07 -18.44 6.76
C LEU A 849 -26.85 -18.68 8.25
N ASP A 850 -26.44 -17.64 9.01
CA ASP A 850 -26.19 -17.75 10.45
C ASP A 850 -27.47 -18.08 11.25
N ASP A 851 -28.65 -17.80 10.69
CA ASP A 851 -29.97 -18.07 11.28
C ASP A 851 -30.57 -19.44 10.87
N SER A 852 -29.83 -20.24 10.09
CA SER A 852 -30.31 -21.53 9.58
C SER A 852 -30.18 -22.64 10.63
N ASN A 853 -31.18 -23.52 10.72
CA ASN A 853 -31.08 -24.75 11.55
C ASN A 853 -30.57 -25.94 10.74
N VAL A 854 -30.85 -25.97 9.44
CA VAL A 854 -30.34 -26.97 8.49
C VAL A 854 -29.82 -26.25 7.25
N ILE A 855 -28.58 -26.55 6.86
CA ILE A 855 -27.96 -26.06 5.63
C ILE A 855 -27.72 -27.25 4.71
N VAL A 856 -28.28 -27.20 3.51
CA VAL A 856 -28.16 -28.25 2.50
C VAL A 856 -27.28 -27.76 1.35
N LEU A 857 -26.16 -28.43 1.13
CA LEU A 857 -25.25 -28.17 0.02
C LEU A 857 -25.57 -29.09 -1.15
N VAL A 858 -25.81 -28.50 -2.31
CA VAL A 858 -26.11 -29.21 -3.56
C VAL A 858 -25.22 -28.68 -4.66
N ASN A 859 -24.51 -29.56 -5.37
CA ASN A 859 -23.60 -29.19 -6.47
C ASN A 859 -22.60 -28.07 -6.10
N ALA A 860 -22.20 -27.96 -4.83
CA ALA A 860 -21.35 -26.89 -4.33
C ALA A 860 -20.34 -27.44 -3.31
N ASP A 861 -19.11 -26.95 -3.36
CA ASP A 861 -18.07 -27.24 -2.37
C ASP A 861 -17.44 -25.93 -1.82
N PRO A 862 -18.14 -25.23 -0.90
CA PRO A 862 -17.68 -23.93 -0.41
C PRO A 862 -16.31 -23.94 0.27
N PHE A 863 -15.87 -25.07 0.84
CA PHE A 863 -14.57 -25.14 1.53
C PHE A 863 -13.39 -25.03 0.56
N GLU A 864 -13.57 -25.51 -0.67
CA GLU A 864 -12.59 -25.40 -1.76
C GLU A 864 -12.79 -24.09 -2.54
N ASP A 865 -14.02 -23.78 -2.95
CA ASP A 865 -14.26 -22.71 -3.93
C ASP A 865 -14.51 -21.33 -3.30
N ASN A 866 -15.10 -21.29 -2.09
CA ASN A 866 -15.72 -20.10 -1.49
C ASN A 866 -15.47 -20.01 0.03
N LEU A 867 -14.23 -19.77 0.45
CA LEU A 867 -13.82 -19.72 1.88
C LEU A 867 -14.78 -18.95 2.79
N ILE A 868 -15.26 -17.78 2.38
CA ILE A 868 -16.15 -16.97 3.23
C ILE A 868 -17.52 -17.63 3.43
N ALA A 869 -18.08 -18.27 2.41
CA ALA A 869 -19.29 -19.07 2.55
C ALA A 869 -19.04 -20.26 3.50
N ALA A 870 -17.90 -20.94 3.38
CA ALA A 870 -17.52 -21.99 4.33
C ALA A 870 -17.39 -21.49 5.78
N LEU A 871 -16.85 -20.28 6.00
CA LEU A 871 -16.78 -19.67 7.33
C LEU A 871 -18.17 -19.36 7.91
N ARG A 872 -19.11 -18.87 7.09
CA ARG A 872 -20.50 -18.67 7.51
C ARG A 872 -21.19 -19.97 7.89
N ILE A 873 -21.02 -21.02 7.08
CA ILE A 873 -21.53 -22.36 7.41
C ILE A 873 -20.92 -22.86 8.72
N LYS A 874 -19.61 -22.70 8.93
CA LYS A 874 -18.95 -23.06 10.20
C LYS A 874 -19.53 -22.28 11.39
N ASN A 875 -19.81 -21.00 11.24
CA ASN A 875 -20.43 -20.18 12.29
C ASN A 875 -21.85 -20.65 12.61
N ALA A 876 -22.70 -20.87 11.61
CA ALA A 876 -24.04 -21.44 11.79
C ALA A 876 -23.99 -22.79 12.53
N ARG A 877 -23.02 -23.65 12.21
CA ARG A 877 -22.81 -24.93 12.90
C ARG A 877 -22.38 -24.77 14.36
N LYS A 878 -21.54 -23.78 14.68
CA LYS A 878 -21.21 -23.44 16.08
C LYS A 878 -22.47 -23.03 16.86
N ASN A 879 -23.47 -22.45 16.19
CA ASN A 879 -24.78 -22.11 16.75
C ASN A 879 -25.77 -23.29 16.77
N GLY A 880 -25.36 -24.49 16.34
CA GLY A 880 -26.16 -25.72 16.40
C GLY A 880 -26.79 -26.15 15.06
N ALA A 881 -26.53 -25.45 13.95
CA ALA A 881 -27.04 -25.84 12.64
C ALA A 881 -26.50 -27.20 12.18
N LYS A 882 -27.33 -27.97 11.48
CA LYS A 882 -26.97 -29.23 10.84
C LYS A 882 -26.54 -29.01 9.40
N LEU A 883 -25.41 -29.60 9.02
CA LEU A 883 -24.89 -29.55 7.64
C LEU A 883 -25.23 -30.84 6.90
N VAL A 884 -25.97 -30.72 5.80
CA VAL A 884 -26.26 -31.81 4.86
C VAL A 884 -25.50 -31.55 3.57
N VAL A 885 -24.81 -32.56 3.05
CA VAL A 885 -24.05 -32.45 1.79
C VAL A 885 -24.54 -33.51 0.83
N ILE A 886 -24.97 -33.10 -0.37
CA ILE A 886 -25.37 -33.99 -1.45
C ILE A 886 -24.27 -33.99 -2.52
N SER A 887 -23.54 -35.10 -2.61
CA SER A 887 -22.41 -35.27 -3.54
C SER A 887 -22.11 -36.76 -3.76
N SER A 888 -21.87 -37.17 -5.00
CA SER A 888 -21.61 -38.56 -5.39
C SER A 888 -20.23 -39.13 -5.03
N PHE A 889 -19.45 -38.38 -4.24
CA PHE A 889 -18.12 -38.75 -3.76
C PHE A 889 -17.79 -37.94 -2.50
N GLU A 890 -16.78 -38.40 -1.75
CA GLU A 890 -16.32 -37.73 -0.54
C GLU A 890 -15.50 -36.47 -0.87
N THR A 891 -15.91 -35.33 -0.33
CA THR A 891 -15.24 -34.01 -0.42
C THR A 891 -14.74 -33.58 0.97
N GLU A 892 -13.90 -32.55 1.06
CA GLU A 892 -13.52 -31.96 2.36
C GLU A 892 -14.75 -31.42 3.11
N THR A 893 -15.72 -30.88 2.37
CA THR A 893 -16.99 -30.43 2.92
C THR A 893 -17.84 -31.60 3.43
N SER A 894 -17.92 -32.72 2.71
CA SER A 894 -18.72 -33.88 3.13
C SER A 894 -18.15 -34.59 4.36
N LYS A 895 -16.81 -34.63 4.53
CA LYS A 895 -16.16 -35.16 5.75
C LYS A 895 -16.59 -34.44 7.02
N SER A 896 -16.95 -33.16 6.88
CA SER A 896 -17.40 -32.33 7.98
C SER A 896 -18.93 -32.40 8.19
N ALA A 897 -19.70 -33.00 7.28
CA ALA A 897 -21.17 -32.96 7.31
C ALA A 897 -21.77 -33.76 8.48
N ASP A 898 -22.94 -33.33 8.96
CA ASP A 898 -23.77 -34.12 9.88
C ASP A 898 -24.50 -35.26 9.13
N LEU A 899 -24.80 -35.05 7.85
CA LEU A 899 -25.36 -36.04 6.95
C LEU A 899 -24.76 -35.87 5.55
N TRP A 900 -24.04 -36.88 5.06
CA TRP A 900 -23.60 -36.96 3.68
C TRP A 900 -24.54 -37.89 2.90
N ILE A 901 -25.03 -37.41 1.76
CA ILE A 901 -25.90 -38.15 0.85
C ILE A 901 -25.09 -38.39 -0.43
N ASP A 902 -24.89 -39.66 -0.75
CA ASP A 902 -24.08 -40.13 -1.88
C ASP A 902 -24.98 -40.70 -2.99
N PRO A 903 -25.63 -39.84 -3.79
CA PRO A 903 -26.46 -40.31 -4.90
C PRO A 903 -25.60 -40.69 -6.10
N LYS A 904 -26.11 -41.59 -6.94
CA LYS A 904 -25.62 -41.72 -8.32
C LYS A 904 -25.71 -40.36 -9.00
N ARG A 905 -24.64 -39.96 -9.69
CA ARG A 905 -24.58 -38.70 -10.46
C ARG A 905 -25.80 -38.56 -11.39
N GLY A 906 -26.34 -37.35 -11.45
CA GLY A 906 -27.51 -37.04 -12.29
C GLY A 906 -28.85 -37.43 -11.66
N THR A 907 -28.90 -37.88 -10.40
CA THR A 907 -30.15 -38.28 -9.73
C THR A 907 -30.57 -37.38 -8.57
N THR A 908 -29.90 -36.23 -8.38
CA THR A 908 -30.19 -35.30 -7.27
C THR A 908 -31.60 -34.72 -7.37
N ALA A 909 -32.03 -34.25 -8.54
CA ALA A 909 -33.39 -33.78 -8.78
C ALA A 909 -34.45 -34.87 -8.50
N VAL A 910 -34.15 -36.15 -8.74
CA VAL A 910 -35.04 -37.29 -8.44
C VAL A 910 -35.27 -37.36 -6.92
N LEU A 911 -34.19 -37.32 -6.14
CA LEU A 911 -34.25 -37.36 -4.68
C LEU A 911 -35.02 -36.17 -4.10
N LEU A 912 -34.70 -34.96 -4.55
CA LEU A 912 -35.32 -33.74 -4.03
C LEU A 912 -36.81 -33.66 -4.36
N ASN A 913 -37.23 -34.05 -5.57
CA ASN A 913 -38.66 -34.06 -5.92
C ASN A 913 -39.44 -35.17 -5.21
N ALA A 914 -38.85 -36.35 -4.99
CA ALA A 914 -39.45 -37.41 -4.17
C ALA A 914 -39.65 -36.96 -2.72
N ILE A 915 -38.66 -36.26 -2.17
CA ILE A 915 -38.76 -35.63 -0.85
C ILE A 915 -39.86 -34.57 -0.86
N ALA A 916 -39.83 -33.61 -1.78
CA ALA A 916 -40.83 -32.54 -1.88
C ALA A 916 -42.26 -33.09 -1.89
N ASN A 917 -42.51 -34.16 -2.65
CA ASN A 917 -43.81 -34.83 -2.72
C ASN A 917 -44.30 -35.38 -1.36
N SER A 918 -43.38 -35.78 -0.50
CA SER A 918 -43.65 -36.40 0.81
C SER A 918 -43.55 -35.43 1.99
N LEU A 919 -43.23 -34.14 1.77
CA LEU A 919 -43.13 -33.14 2.82
C LEU A 919 -44.52 -32.61 3.24
N PRO A 920 -44.68 -32.18 4.50
CA PRO A 920 -45.85 -31.45 4.93
C PRO A 920 -45.94 -30.09 4.21
N VAL A 921 -47.17 -29.62 3.96
CA VAL A 921 -47.43 -28.34 3.31
C VAL A 921 -47.85 -27.27 4.31
N LYS A 922 -47.40 -26.02 4.08
CA LYS A 922 -47.88 -24.85 4.82
C LYS A 922 -49.05 -24.22 4.07
N GLU A 923 -50.27 -24.70 4.34
CA GLU A 923 -51.48 -24.34 3.56
C GLU A 923 -51.65 -22.83 3.34
N SER A 924 -51.47 -22.01 4.39
CA SER A 924 -51.59 -20.55 4.28
C SER A 924 -50.59 -19.93 3.31
N PHE A 925 -49.37 -20.47 3.22
CA PHE A 925 -48.37 -20.00 2.27
C PHE A 925 -48.71 -20.44 0.85
N ILE A 926 -49.10 -21.70 0.68
CA ILE A 926 -49.45 -22.27 -0.63
C ILE A 926 -50.58 -21.46 -1.29
N ASP A 927 -51.67 -21.23 -0.55
CA ASP A 927 -52.87 -20.55 -1.08
C ASP A 927 -52.58 -19.10 -1.48
N GLN A 928 -51.78 -18.40 -0.65
CA GLN A 928 -51.50 -16.98 -0.83
C GLN A 928 -50.41 -16.72 -1.87
N HIS A 929 -49.37 -17.54 -1.90
CA HIS A 929 -48.12 -17.21 -2.57
C HIS A 929 -47.72 -18.16 -3.69
N THR A 930 -48.45 -19.26 -3.92
CA THR A 930 -48.07 -20.27 -4.92
C THR A 930 -49.21 -20.67 -5.88
N THR A 931 -48.84 -21.34 -6.96
CA THR A 931 -49.73 -22.02 -7.92
C THR A 931 -49.06 -23.29 -8.50
N GLY A 932 -49.82 -24.16 -9.15
CA GLY A 932 -49.29 -25.35 -9.85
C GLY A 932 -49.02 -26.59 -8.99
N LEU A 933 -49.36 -26.58 -7.69
CA LEU A 933 -49.10 -27.71 -6.77
C LEU A 933 -49.71 -29.03 -7.24
N ASP A 934 -50.95 -29.02 -7.73
CA ASP A 934 -51.65 -30.22 -8.21
C ASP A 934 -50.98 -30.84 -9.43
N ASP A 935 -50.46 -30.00 -10.33
CA ASP A 935 -49.78 -30.47 -11.54
C ASP A 935 -48.40 -31.03 -11.22
N PHE A 936 -47.68 -30.41 -10.27
CA PHE A 936 -46.48 -31.01 -9.71
C PHE A 936 -46.77 -32.38 -9.10
N ARG A 937 -47.76 -32.51 -8.21
CA ARG A 937 -48.11 -33.80 -7.58
C ARG A 937 -48.48 -34.89 -8.59
N LYS A 938 -49.16 -34.54 -9.69
CA LYS A 938 -49.42 -35.46 -10.80
C LYS A 938 -48.13 -35.89 -11.51
N SER A 939 -47.19 -34.97 -11.73
CA SER A 939 -45.93 -35.26 -12.42
C SER A 939 -45.02 -36.22 -11.64
N VAL A 940 -45.06 -36.17 -10.31
CA VAL A 940 -44.30 -37.07 -9.42
C VAL A 940 -45.13 -38.27 -8.94
N GLN A 941 -46.26 -38.55 -9.60
CA GLN A 941 -47.11 -39.69 -9.24
C GLN A 941 -46.35 -41.00 -9.45
N GLY A 942 -46.11 -41.75 -8.37
CA GLY A 942 -45.31 -42.97 -8.38
C GLY A 942 -43.82 -42.77 -8.06
N LEU A 943 -43.38 -41.54 -7.82
CA LEU A 943 -42.06 -41.24 -7.27
C LEU A 943 -42.17 -41.07 -5.74
N ASP A 944 -42.11 -42.19 -5.02
CA ASP A 944 -41.99 -42.21 -3.56
C ASP A 944 -40.52 -42.33 -3.10
N LEU A 945 -40.31 -42.30 -1.79
CA LEU A 945 -38.95 -42.37 -1.22
C LEU A 945 -38.26 -43.71 -1.51
N GLU A 946 -39.01 -44.83 -1.57
CA GLU A 946 -38.44 -46.14 -1.91
C GLU A 946 -37.96 -46.18 -3.36
N THR A 947 -38.80 -45.70 -4.29
CA THR A 947 -38.46 -45.61 -5.71
C THR A 947 -37.26 -44.67 -5.94
N ALA A 948 -37.21 -43.53 -5.23
CA ALA A 948 -36.08 -42.61 -5.32
C ALA A 948 -34.77 -43.18 -4.76
N ALA A 949 -34.82 -43.95 -3.67
CA ALA A 949 -33.69 -44.70 -3.14
C ALA A 949 -33.17 -45.73 -4.15
N ASP A 950 -34.05 -46.49 -4.81
CA ASP A 950 -33.67 -47.47 -5.84
C ASP A 950 -32.98 -46.82 -7.06
N ILE A 951 -33.54 -45.71 -7.55
CA ILE A 951 -32.99 -44.97 -8.70
C ILE A 951 -31.63 -44.37 -8.33
N SER A 952 -31.60 -43.57 -7.28
CA SER A 952 -30.41 -42.83 -6.85
C SER A 952 -29.32 -43.71 -6.25
N GLY A 953 -29.65 -44.90 -5.74
CA GLY A 953 -28.72 -45.74 -5.00
C GLY A 953 -28.43 -45.27 -3.56
N VAL A 954 -29.11 -44.23 -3.08
CA VAL A 954 -29.01 -43.78 -1.69
C VAL A 954 -29.75 -44.75 -0.79
N ASP A 955 -29.14 -45.12 0.34
CA ASP A 955 -29.81 -46.01 1.28
C ASP A 955 -31.04 -45.35 1.92
N MET A 956 -32.08 -46.15 2.15
CA MET A 956 -33.36 -45.63 2.63
C MET A 956 -33.26 -44.97 4.02
N GLN A 957 -32.31 -45.39 4.86
CA GLN A 957 -32.13 -44.82 6.20
C GLN A 957 -31.55 -43.40 6.14
N THR A 958 -30.58 -43.17 5.26
CA THR A 958 -30.03 -41.84 4.96
C THR A 958 -31.11 -40.94 4.38
N LEU A 959 -31.89 -41.44 3.40
CA LEU A 959 -32.97 -40.69 2.78
C LEU A 959 -34.07 -40.30 3.77
N GLN A 960 -34.48 -41.22 4.66
CA GLN A 960 -35.43 -40.94 5.74
C GLN A 960 -34.87 -39.93 6.76
N SER A 961 -33.56 -39.95 7.01
CA SER A 961 -32.93 -38.99 7.91
C SER A 961 -32.92 -37.59 7.30
N PHE A 962 -32.66 -37.49 6.00
CA PHE A 962 -32.76 -36.23 5.28
C PHE A 962 -34.19 -35.68 5.25
N HIS A 963 -35.17 -36.54 4.91
CA HIS A 963 -36.59 -36.19 4.94
C HIS A 963 -37.01 -35.62 6.30
N ARG A 964 -36.62 -36.26 7.42
CA ARG A 964 -36.95 -35.79 8.77
C ARG A 964 -36.43 -34.38 9.07
N LEU A 965 -35.21 -34.05 8.61
CA LEU A 965 -34.65 -32.70 8.78
C LEU A 965 -35.48 -31.66 8.02
N LEU A 966 -35.94 -32.00 6.82
CA LEU A 966 -36.73 -31.10 5.99
C LEU A 966 -38.20 -31.02 6.42
N ALA A 967 -38.76 -32.08 7.01
CA ALA A 967 -40.17 -32.15 7.43
C ALA A 967 -40.49 -31.37 8.73
N ASP A 968 -39.48 -31.01 9.53
CA ASP A 968 -39.70 -30.21 10.75
C ASP A 968 -40.01 -28.75 10.42
N MET A 969 -41.29 -28.40 10.39
CA MET A 969 -41.78 -27.07 10.05
C MET A 969 -41.34 -25.94 11.01
N ASN A 970 -40.74 -26.27 12.17
CA ASN A 970 -40.18 -25.27 13.08
C ASN A 970 -38.71 -24.94 12.78
N SER A 971 -38.05 -25.74 11.94
CA SER A 971 -36.65 -25.55 11.55
C SER A 971 -36.53 -24.65 10.33
N ASN A 972 -35.60 -23.71 10.41
CA ASN A 972 -35.12 -22.88 9.32
C ASN A 972 -34.21 -23.70 8.40
N VAL A 973 -34.53 -23.76 7.10
CA VAL A 973 -33.77 -24.57 6.12
C VAL A 973 -33.30 -23.71 4.97
N SER A 974 -31.98 -23.73 4.76
CA SER A 974 -31.31 -23.02 3.67
C SER A 974 -30.65 -23.99 2.72
N PHE A 975 -30.77 -23.74 1.42
CA PHE A 975 -30.02 -24.44 0.38
C PHE A 975 -28.92 -23.54 -0.15
N VAL A 976 -27.74 -24.11 -0.37
CA VAL A 976 -26.66 -23.45 -1.11
C VAL A 976 -26.38 -24.30 -2.34
N TYR A 977 -26.53 -23.68 -3.51
CA TYR A 977 -26.43 -24.35 -4.80
C TYR A 977 -25.50 -23.56 -5.72
N ASN A 978 -24.48 -24.19 -6.30
CA ASN A 978 -23.71 -23.57 -7.37
C ASN A 978 -24.36 -23.96 -8.71
N ILE A 979 -24.90 -22.96 -9.41
CA ILE A 979 -25.62 -23.15 -10.67
C ILE A 979 -24.67 -23.26 -11.89
N ASP A 980 -23.48 -22.67 -11.77
CA ASP A 980 -22.47 -22.61 -12.82
C ASP A 980 -21.60 -23.90 -12.82
N SER A 981 -21.44 -24.55 -11.66
CA SER A 981 -20.75 -25.83 -11.53
C SER A 981 -21.45 -26.96 -12.30
N LEU A 982 -20.68 -27.72 -13.07
CA LEU A 982 -21.18 -28.89 -13.82
C LEU A 982 -20.84 -30.23 -13.15
N TRP A 983 -20.15 -30.23 -12.02
CA TRP A 983 -19.55 -31.47 -11.50
C TRP A 983 -20.58 -32.53 -11.09
N GLU A 984 -21.52 -32.14 -10.22
CA GLU A 984 -22.55 -33.03 -9.64
C GLU A 984 -23.95 -32.72 -10.20
N LYS A 985 -24.03 -31.86 -11.22
CA LYS A 985 -25.28 -31.28 -11.70
C LYS A 985 -26.19 -32.32 -12.35
N SER A 986 -27.46 -32.28 -11.97
CA SER A 986 -28.56 -33.03 -12.59
C SER A 986 -29.53 -32.07 -13.28
N SER A 987 -30.20 -32.54 -14.33
CA SER A 987 -31.29 -31.79 -14.98
C SER A 987 -32.37 -31.45 -13.94
N GLY A 988 -32.74 -30.18 -13.81
CA GLY A 988 -33.82 -29.74 -12.94
C GLY A 988 -33.48 -29.56 -11.45
N ASP A 989 -32.19 -29.55 -11.05
CA ASP A 989 -31.79 -29.43 -9.64
C ASP A 989 -32.34 -28.16 -8.97
N ALA A 990 -32.20 -27.00 -9.61
CA ALA A 990 -32.65 -25.73 -9.07
C ALA A 990 -34.17 -25.73 -8.82
N GLN A 991 -34.95 -26.21 -9.80
CA GLN A 991 -36.40 -26.33 -9.71
C GLN A 991 -36.82 -27.30 -8.60
N ALA A 992 -36.09 -28.42 -8.44
CA ALA A 992 -36.33 -29.39 -7.38
C ALA A 992 -36.09 -28.78 -5.98
N ILE A 993 -35.01 -28.01 -5.82
CA ILE A 993 -34.72 -27.25 -4.59
C ILE A 993 -35.86 -26.26 -4.30
N ALA A 994 -36.31 -25.51 -5.32
CA ALA A 994 -37.40 -24.57 -5.17
C ALA A 994 -38.71 -25.26 -4.76
N ASN A 995 -39.05 -26.39 -5.37
CA ASN A 995 -40.23 -27.19 -4.99
C ASN A 995 -40.19 -27.59 -3.50
N VAL A 996 -39.02 -28.01 -2.97
CA VAL A 996 -38.84 -28.32 -1.53
C VAL A 996 -39.14 -27.11 -0.65
N GLN A 997 -38.58 -25.94 -1.01
CA GLN A 997 -38.76 -24.71 -0.24
C GLN A 997 -40.20 -24.18 -0.31
N LEU A 998 -40.85 -24.30 -1.47
CA LEU A 998 -42.25 -23.90 -1.67
C LEU A 998 -43.22 -24.78 -0.88
N MET A 999 -43.03 -26.11 -0.86
CA MET A 999 -43.86 -27.02 -0.06
C MET A 999 -43.91 -26.59 1.41
N THR A 1000 -42.76 -26.25 1.96
CA THR A 1000 -42.60 -25.94 3.38
C THR A 1000 -42.80 -24.46 3.72
N GLY A 1001 -43.04 -23.62 2.71
CA GLY A 1001 -43.20 -22.17 2.87
C GLY A 1001 -41.99 -21.50 3.51
N ARG A 1002 -40.80 -21.96 3.14
CA ARG A 1002 -39.48 -21.53 3.64
C ARG A 1002 -38.77 -20.63 2.62
N ILE A 1003 -39.49 -19.61 2.18
CA ILE A 1003 -38.99 -18.54 1.33
C ILE A 1003 -39.50 -17.22 1.90
N GLY A 1004 -38.62 -16.22 2.01
CA GLY A 1004 -38.99 -14.86 2.47
C GLY A 1004 -38.87 -14.60 3.97
N THR A 1005 -38.32 -15.55 4.74
CA THR A 1005 -38.02 -15.40 6.17
C THR A 1005 -36.54 -15.69 6.45
N PRO A 1006 -35.90 -15.01 7.43
CA PRO A 1006 -34.49 -15.24 7.77
C PRO A 1006 -34.18 -16.72 8.05
N GLY A 1007 -32.98 -17.18 7.66
CA GLY A 1007 -32.57 -18.58 7.77
C GLY A 1007 -33.28 -19.55 6.81
N ASN A 1008 -34.08 -19.04 5.88
CA ASN A 1008 -34.80 -19.86 4.90
C ASN A 1008 -34.60 -19.33 3.48
N GLY A 1009 -34.33 -20.23 2.54
CA GLY A 1009 -34.23 -19.88 1.13
C GLY A 1009 -33.11 -20.61 0.40
N ILE A 1010 -32.61 -19.97 -0.65
CA ILE A 1010 -31.65 -20.51 -1.60
C ILE A 1010 -30.58 -19.44 -1.82
N VAL A 1011 -29.32 -19.79 -1.54
CA VAL A 1011 -28.15 -19.05 -1.99
C VAL A 1011 -27.65 -19.71 -3.27
N ILE A 1012 -27.68 -18.96 -4.37
CA ILE A 1012 -27.18 -19.39 -5.67
C ILE A 1012 -25.74 -18.90 -5.82
N LEU A 1013 -24.77 -19.77 -5.58
CA LEU A 1013 -23.36 -19.47 -5.86
C LEU A 1013 -23.13 -19.45 -7.37
N ARG A 1014 -22.18 -18.60 -7.77
CA ARG A 1014 -21.73 -18.41 -9.15
C ARG A 1014 -20.20 -18.40 -9.19
N ASP A 1015 -19.62 -18.48 -10.36
CA ASP A 1015 -18.16 -18.62 -10.48
C ASP A 1015 -17.40 -17.29 -10.24
N PHE A 1016 -17.97 -16.16 -10.67
CA PHE A 1016 -17.29 -14.85 -10.65
C PHE A 1016 -18.04 -13.76 -9.89
N SER A 1017 -17.28 -12.76 -9.44
CA SER A 1017 -17.75 -11.64 -8.62
C SER A 1017 -18.93 -10.87 -9.20
N ASN A 1018 -18.98 -10.72 -10.53
CA ASN A 1018 -20.07 -10.03 -11.22
C ASN A 1018 -20.93 -10.96 -12.08
N SER A 1019 -20.92 -12.29 -11.86
CA SER A 1019 -21.77 -13.20 -12.65
C SER A 1019 -23.25 -12.87 -12.51
N GLN A 1020 -23.70 -12.36 -11.36
CA GLN A 1020 -25.07 -11.88 -11.20
C GLN A 1020 -25.28 -10.56 -11.97
N GLY A 1021 -24.36 -9.60 -11.84
CA GLY A 1021 -24.42 -8.32 -12.56
C GLY A 1021 -24.44 -8.48 -14.08
N LEU A 1022 -23.73 -9.47 -14.61
CA LEU A 1022 -23.76 -9.83 -16.03
C LEU A 1022 -25.18 -10.13 -16.55
N LEU A 1023 -25.97 -10.87 -15.77
CA LEU A 1023 -27.37 -11.15 -16.08
C LEU A 1023 -28.25 -9.92 -15.84
N ASP A 1024 -28.02 -9.21 -14.74
CA ASP A 1024 -28.76 -8.00 -14.41
C ASP A 1024 -28.61 -6.92 -15.50
N MET A 1025 -27.46 -6.86 -16.17
CA MET A 1025 -27.18 -5.92 -17.25
C MET A 1025 -27.68 -6.43 -18.61
N GLY A 1026 -28.20 -7.65 -18.71
CA GLY A 1026 -28.77 -8.20 -19.94
C GLY A 1026 -27.74 -8.73 -20.94
N VAL A 1027 -26.60 -9.25 -20.47
CA VAL A 1027 -25.59 -9.92 -21.30
C VAL A 1027 -25.98 -11.40 -21.49
N ALA A 1028 -27.16 -11.60 -22.07
CA ALA A 1028 -27.73 -12.90 -22.40
C ALA A 1028 -28.72 -12.74 -23.56
N GLN A 1029 -28.96 -13.81 -24.33
CA GLN A 1029 -29.83 -13.76 -25.51
C GLN A 1029 -31.32 -13.71 -25.15
N ASP A 1030 -31.68 -14.23 -23.98
CA ASP A 1030 -33.05 -14.43 -23.51
C ASP A 1030 -33.62 -13.24 -22.71
N THR A 1031 -32.74 -12.37 -22.22
CA THR A 1031 -33.09 -11.31 -21.28
C THR A 1031 -32.48 -9.96 -21.61
N LEU A 1032 -33.25 -8.92 -21.31
CA LEU A 1032 -32.88 -7.51 -21.32
C LEU A 1032 -32.35 -7.09 -19.93
N PRO A 1033 -31.75 -5.88 -19.79
CA PRO A 1033 -31.41 -5.35 -18.47
C PRO A 1033 -32.59 -5.47 -17.47
N GLY A 1034 -32.29 -5.99 -16.27
CA GLY A 1034 -33.30 -6.33 -15.25
C GLY A 1034 -33.85 -7.75 -15.34
N GLY A 1035 -33.30 -8.61 -16.20
CA GLY A 1035 -33.78 -9.99 -16.37
C GLY A 1035 -35.16 -10.06 -17.01
N VAL A 1036 -35.57 -9.02 -17.74
CA VAL A 1036 -36.86 -8.95 -18.43
C VAL A 1036 -36.78 -9.77 -19.71
N SER A 1037 -37.77 -10.63 -19.96
CA SER A 1037 -37.82 -11.42 -21.20
C SER A 1037 -37.87 -10.52 -22.43
N TYR A 1038 -37.13 -10.86 -23.49
CA TYR A 1038 -37.25 -10.17 -24.77
C TYR A 1038 -38.64 -10.36 -25.44
N ALA A 1039 -39.50 -11.23 -24.90
CA ALA A 1039 -40.89 -11.34 -25.34
C ALA A 1039 -41.77 -10.17 -24.86
N ASP A 1040 -41.29 -9.32 -23.95
CA ASP A 1040 -41.99 -8.13 -23.49
C ASP A 1040 -41.76 -6.95 -24.45
N ASP A 1041 -42.72 -6.76 -25.38
CA ASP A 1041 -42.72 -5.65 -26.35
C ASP A 1041 -42.62 -4.26 -25.67
N ALA A 1042 -43.20 -4.09 -24.48
CA ALA A 1042 -43.18 -2.81 -23.77
C ALA A 1042 -41.80 -2.49 -23.20
N ALA A 1043 -41.06 -3.52 -22.77
CA ALA A 1043 -39.67 -3.38 -22.35
C ALA A 1043 -38.75 -3.02 -23.52
N ILE A 1044 -38.94 -3.67 -24.68
CA ILE A 1044 -38.21 -3.35 -25.91
C ILE A 1044 -38.49 -1.90 -26.35
N ASP A 1045 -39.76 -1.49 -26.39
CA ASP A 1045 -40.16 -0.13 -26.80
C ASP A 1045 -39.55 0.94 -25.87
N ARG A 1046 -39.50 0.66 -24.56
CA ARG A 1046 -38.86 1.54 -23.58
C ARG A 1046 -37.36 1.69 -23.87
N LEU A 1047 -36.63 0.59 -24.03
CA LEU A 1047 -35.19 0.63 -24.33
C LEU A 1047 -34.91 1.29 -25.69
N ALA A 1048 -35.72 0.99 -26.71
CA ALA A 1048 -35.62 1.61 -28.03
C ALA A 1048 -35.79 3.14 -27.95
N GLN A 1049 -36.76 3.61 -27.15
CA GLN A 1049 -36.95 5.04 -26.90
C GLN A 1049 -35.78 5.65 -26.14
N MET A 1050 -35.30 4.99 -25.08
CA MET A 1050 -34.16 5.47 -24.27
C MET A 1050 -32.88 5.60 -25.10
N TRP A 1051 -32.61 4.62 -25.97
CA TRP A 1051 -31.40 4.59 -26.80
C TRP A 1051 -31.55 5.29 -28.15
N ASN A 1052 -32.74 5.84 -28.44
CA ASN A 1052 -33.08 6.46 -29.71
C ASN A 1052 -32.72 5.56 -30.91
N THR A 1053 -33.11 4.28 -30.83
CA THR A 1053 -32.70 3.27 -31.81
C THR A 1053 -33.79 2.21 -32.00
N ASP A 1054 -33.95 1.70 -33.22
CA ASP A 1054 -34.90 0.58 -33.47
C ASP A 1054 -34.29 -0.75 -33.03
N LEU A 1055 -35.04 -1.48 -32.20
CA LEU A 1055 -34.68 -2.78 -31.63
C LEU A 1055 -35.69 -3.89 -31.97
N LYS A 1056 -36.83 -3.61 -32.62
CA LYS A 1056 -37.87 -4.64 -32.80
C LYS A 1056 -37.45 -5.80 -33.68
N GLY A 1057 -36.55 -5.56 -34.63
CA GLY A 1057 -36.12 -6.55 -35.62
C GLY A 1057 -34.97 -7.46 -35.19
N ILE A 1058 -34.40 -7.30 -33.98
CA ILE A 1058 -33.21 -8.04 -33.55
C ILE A 1058 -33.52 -9.17 -32.54
N PHE A 1059 -34.75 -9.21 -32.01
CA PHE A 1059 -35.17 -10.19 -31.01
C PHE A 1059 -35.98 -11.30 -31.68
N HIS A 1060 -35.33 -12.43 -31.90
CA HIS A 1060 -35.91 -13.66 -32.41
C HIS A 1060 -35.22 -14.86 -31.77
N PRO A 1061 -35.88 -16.04 -31.70
CA PRO A 1061 -35.24 -17.25 -31.24
C PRO A 1061 -34.04 -17.57 -32.14
N ASN A 1062 -32.83 -17.44 -31.59
CA ASN A 1062 -31.60 -17.77 -32.27
C ASN A 1062 -30.68 -18.52 -31.30
N ASP A 1063 -30.37 -19.78 -31.59
CA ASP A 1063 -29.46 -20.58 -30.79
C ASP A 1063 -28.02 -20.30 -31.24
N LEU A 1064 -27.25 -19.65 -30.36
CA LEU A 1064 -25.87 -19.32 -30.66
C LEU A 1064 -25.01 -20.57 -30.87
N ASN A 1065 -25.29 -21.69 -30.20
CA ASN A 1065 -24.55 -22.94 -30.42
C ASN A 1065 -24.78 -23.44 -31.84
N GLU A 1066 -26.05 -23.46 -32.27
CA GLU A 1066 -26.41 -23.86 -33.63
C GLU A 1066 -25.78 -22.92 -34.67
N ALA A 1067 -25.67 -21.63 -34.36
CA ALA A 1067 -25.01 -20.65 -35.23
C ALA A 1067 -23.50 -20.91 -35.40
N PHE A 1068 -22.79 -21.24 -34.31
CA PHE A 1068 -21.38 -21.66 -34.40
C PHE A 1068 -21.22 -23.00 -35.12
N GLU A 1069 -22.07 -23.99 -34.85
CA GLU A 1069 -22.02 -25.31 -35.51
C GLU A 1069 -22.27 -25.23 -37.03
N LYS A 1070 -23.09 -24.26 -37.47
CA LYS A 1070 -23.41 -24.03 -38.88
C LYS A 1070 -22.47 -23.04 -39.58
N ASP A 1071 -21.40 -22.58 -38.91
CA ASP A 1071 -20.46 -21.57 -39.42
C ASP A 1071 -21.15 -20.26 -39.87
N THR A 1072 -22.26 -19.86 -39.24
CA THR A 1072 -22.97 -18.62 -39.60
C THR A 1072 -22.38 -17.38 -38.91
N ILE A 1073 -21.68 -17.57 -37.79
CA ILE A 1073 -20.88 -16.52 -37.15
C ILE A 1073 -19.61 -16.28 -37.97
N LYS A 1074 -19.35 -15.01 -38.32
CA LYS A 1074 -18.21 -14.54 -39.13
C LYS A 1074 -17.35 -13.51 -38.41
N ALA A 1075 -17.87 -12.87 -37.37
CA ALA A 1075 -17.07 -12.05 -36.49
C ALA A 1075 -17.41 -12.25 -35.02
N VAL A 1076 -16.39 -12.13 -34.19
CA VAL A 1076 -16.51 -12.24 -32.73
C VAL A 1076 -15.83 -11.04 -32.06
N VAL A 1077 -16.50 -10.53 -31.03
CA VAL A 1077 -15.99 -9.46 -30.15
C VAL A 1077 -15.95 -10.02 -28.74
N ILE A 1078 -14.76 -10.17 -28.16
CA ILE A 1078 -14.55 -10.84 -26.88
C ILE A 1078 -13.91 -9.85 -25.90
N PHE A 1079 -14.58 -9.55 -24.80
CA PHE A 1079 -14.06 -8.69 -23.73
C PHE A 1079 -13.81 -9.51 -22.47
N GLY A 1080 -12.53 -9.65 -22.07
CA GLY A 1080 -12.11 -10.19 -20.79
C GLY A 1080 -12.30 -11.70 -20.62
N GLU A 1081 -12.33 -12.46 -21.71
CA GLU A 1081 -12.46 -13.93 -21.72
C GLU A 1081 -11.40 -14.59 -22.60
N ASP A 1082 -10.90 -15.76 -22.18
CA ASP A 1082 -9.87 -16.55 -22.89
C ASP A 1082 -10.38 -17.98 -23.18
N PRO A 1083 -11.35 -18.15 -24.11
CA PRO A 1083 -11.90 -19.47 -24.42
C PRO A 1083 -10.89 -20.43 -25.06
N LEU A 1084 -9.89 -19.92 -25.78
CA LEU A 1084 -8.88 -20.74 -26.46
C LEU A 1084 -7.84 -21.36 -25.53
N HIS A 1085 -7.81 -20.96 -24.25
CA HIS A 1085 -7.05 -21.68 -23.23
C HIS A 1085 -7.36 -23.19 -23.24
N ALA A 1086 -8.59 -23.55 -23.58
CA ALA A 1086 -8.95 -24.91 -23.94
C ALA A 1086 -8.64 -25.19 -25.41
N PRO A 1087 -7.72 -26.12 -25.74
CA PRO A 1087 -7.48 -26.48 -27.13
C PRO A 1087 -8.75 -27.04 -27.82
N ALA A 1088 -9.68 -27.62 -27.05
CA ALA A 1088 -10.96 -28.12 -27.56
C ALA A 1088 -11.84 -27.01 -28.18
N ASN A 1089 -11.67 -25.76 -27.76
CA ASN A 1089 -12.46 -24.62 -28.20
C ASN A 1089 -11.89 -23.94 -29.45
N MET A 1090 -10.73 -24.36 -29.96
CA MET A 1090 -10.09 -23.78 -31.15
C MET A 1090 -11.00 -23.73 -32.38
N LYS A 1091 -11.90 -24.71 -32.51
CA LYS A 1091 -12.88 -24.77 -33.60
C LYS A 1091 -13.88 -23.61 -33.57
N LEU A 1092 -14.17 -23.04 -32.40
CA LEU A 1092 -15.15 -21.97 -32.26
C LEU A 1092 -14.71 -20.68 -32.93
N LEU A 1093 -13.40 -20.42 -32.99
CA LEU A 1093 -12.85 -19.18 -33.56
C LEU A 1093 -12.16 -19.39 -34.91
N SER A 1094 -12.07 -20.64 -35.39
CA SER A 1094 -11.44 -20.95 -36.68
C SER A 1094 -12.29 -20.47 -37.85
N GLY A 1095 -11.68 -19.79 -38.83
CA GLY A 1095 -12.36 -19.37 -40.05
C GLY A 1095 -13.21 -18.10 -39.92
N MET A 1096 -13.04 -17.34 -38.84
CA MET A 1096 -13.66 -16.02 -38.66
C MET A 1096 -13.04 -14.97 -39.58
N ASP A 1097 -13.86 -14.11 -40.18
CA ASP A 1097 -13.41 -12.99 -41.01
C ASP A 1097 -12.83 -11.85 -40.16
N PHE A 1098 -13.28 -11.73 -38.91
CA PHE A 1098 -12.76 -10.76 -37.96
C PHE A 1098 -12.88 -11.23 -36.50
N ILE A 1099 -11.85 -10.95 -35.71
CA ILE A 1099 -11.76 -11.29 -34.29
C ILE A 1099 -11.21 -10.06 -33.58
N LEU A 1100 -12.02 -9.51 -32.67
CA LEU A 1100 -11.61 -8.43 -31.77
C LEU A 1100 -11.54 -9.00 -30.35
N VAL A 1101 -10.39 -8.84 -29.69
CA VAL A 1101 -10.22 -9.25 -28.30
C VAL A 1101 -9.81 -8.05 -27.47
N ALA A 1102 -10.46 -7.84 -26.35
CA ALA A 1102 -10.03 -6.92 -25.32
C ALA A 1102 -9.63 -7.71 -24.07
N ASP A 1103 -8.38 -7.58 -23.61
CA ASP A 1103 -7.86 -8.34 -22.47
C ASP A 1103 -6.80 -7.52 -21.70
N TYR A 1104 -6.41 -7.99 -20.52
CA TYR A 1104 -5.29 -7.44 -19.75
C TYR A 1104 -3.92 -7.90 -20.28
N PHE A 1105 -3.86 -9.09 -20.88
CA PHE A 1105 -2.63 -9.75 -21.34
C PHE A 1105 -2.77 -10.28 -22.77
N MET A 1106 -1.64 -10.60 -23.40
CA MET A 1106 -1.62 -11.32 -24.68
C MET A 1106 -1.93 -12.83 -24.47
N THR A 1107 -3.19 -13.13 -24.17
CA THR A 1107 -3.74 -14.48 -23.93
C THR A 1107 -3.74 -15.36 -25.20
N GLN A 1108 -4.06 -16.66 -25.07
CA GLN A 1108 -4.15 -17.55 -26.24
C GLN A 1108 -5.23 -17.07 -27.21
N THR A 1109 -6.35 -16.57 -26.69
CA THR A 1109 -7.40 -15.95 -27.51
C THR A 1109 -6.94 -14.64 -28.14
N ALA A 1110 -6.20 -13.79 -27.42
CA ALA A 1110 -5.67 -12.54 -27.97
C ALA A 1110 -4.67 -12.77 -29.12
N GLN A 1111 -3.88 -13.85 -29.08
CA GLN A 1111 -2.92 -14.21 -30.13
C GLN A 1111 -3.57 -14.61 -31.47
N GLU A 1112 -4.84 -15.02 -31.44
CA GLU A 1112 -5.64 -15.29 -32.64
C GLU A 1112 -6.41 -14.05 -33.14
N ALA A 1113 -6.45 -12.97 -32.34
CA ALA A 1113 -7.21 -11.78 -32.66
C ALA A 1113 -6.57 -10.95 -33.77
N HIS A 1114 -7.40 -10.36 -34.63
CA HIS A 1114 -6.96 -9.41 -35.64
C HIS A 1114 -6.59 -8.07 -35.00
N ILE A 1115 -7.34 -7.66 -33.97
CA ILE A 1115 -7.08 -6.46 -33.16
C ILE A 1115 -7.17 -6.86 -31.69
N VAL A 1116 -6.22 -6.38 -30.88
CA VAL A 1116 -6.19 -6.55 -29.43
C VAL A 1116 -6.31 -5.18 -28.76
N LEU A 1117 -7.23 -5.03 -27.82
CA LEU A 1117 -7.41 -3.81 -27.02
C LEU A 1117 -7.02 -4.06 -25.56
N PRO A 1118 -6.20 -3.19 -24.94
CA PRO A 1118 -5.91 -3.30 -23.51
C PRO A 1118 -7.12 -2.89 -22.66
N LEU A 1119 -7.52 -3.75 -21.71
CA LEU A 1119 -8.55 -3.44 -20.71
C LEU A 1119 -7.99 -2.71 -19.48
N SER A 1120 -8.81 -1.85 -18.87
CA SER A 1120 -8.56 -1.31 -17.52
C SER A 1120 -8.88 -2.37 -16.47
N THR A 1121 -7.95 -2.62 -15.56
CA THR A 1121 -8.14 -3.54 -14.42
C THR A 1121 -9.11 -2.97 -13.39
N PRO A 1122 -9.60 -3.79 -12.43
CA PRO A 1122 -10.57 -3.33 -11.42
C PRO A 1122 -10.16 -2.16 -10.52
N VAL A 1123 -8.86 -1.83 -10.47
CA VAL A 1123 -8.33 -0.67 -9.74
C VAL A 1123 -8.06 0.53 -10.65
N GLU A 1124 -8.14 0.35 -11.96
CA GLU A 1124 -7.94 1.41 -12.97
C GLU A 1124 -9.27 1.98 -13.49
N THR A 1125 -10.39 1.42 -13.03
CA THR A 1125 -11.75 1.89 -13.34
C THR A 1125 -12.59 1.92 -12.06
N GLU A 1126 -13.56 2.81 -12.01
CA GLU A 1126 -14.63 2.75 -11.01
C GLU A 1126 -15.90 2.14 -11.60
N GLY A 1127 -16.85 1.74 -10.75
CA GLY A 1127 -18.11 1.17 -11.17
C GLY A 1127 -18.77 0.36 -10.07
N THR A 1128 -19.63 -0.58 -10.45
CA THR A 1128 -20.32 -1.47 -9.52
C THR A 1128 -20.23 -2.94 -9.91
N TYR A 1129 -20.26 -3.79 -8.89
CA TYR A 1129 -20.29 -5.26 -8.99
C TYR A 1129 -21.47 -5.78 -8.17
N THR A 1130 -22.10 -6.85 -8.63
CA THR A 1130 -23.24 -7.49 -7.98
C THR A 1130 -22.91 -8.92 -7.60
N SER A 1131 -22.86 -9.16 -6.28
CA SER A 1131 -22.57 -10.47 -5.71
C SER A 1131 -23.68 -11.49 -5.97
N CYS A 1132 -23.41 -12.76 -5.71
CA CYS A 1132 -24.37 -13.86 -5.82
C CYS A 1132 -25.65 -13.67 -5.01
N ASP A 1133 -25.60 -12.89 -3.93
CA ASP A 1133 -26.75 -12.60 -3.08
C ASP A 1133 -27.40 -11.23 -3.36
N ARG A 1134 -27.10 -10.63 -4.53
CA ARG A 1134 -27.67 -9.37 -5.06
C ARG A 1134 -27.19 -8.10 -4.38
N ARG A 1135 -26.06 -8.14 -3.67
CA ARG A 1135 -25.45 -6.93 -3.10
C ARG A 1135 -24.74 -6.15 -4.21
N VAL A 1136 -25.19 -4.93 -4.46
CA VAL A 1136 -24.52 -4.00 -5.39
C VAL A 1136 -23.42 -3.28 -4.61
N GLN A 1137 -22.18 -3.44 -5.02
CA GLN A 1137 -21.00 -2.92 -4.32
C GLN A 1137 -20.20 -2.02 -5.25
N LYS A 1138 -19.72 -0.89 -4.71
CA LYS A 1138 -18.88 0.05 -5.46
C LYS A 1138 -17.44 -0.47 -5.52
N SER A 1139 -16.85 -0.44 -6.70
CA SER A 1139 -15.39 -0.49 -6.87
C SER A 1139 -14.83 0.92 -6.98
N VAL A 1140 -13.63 1.13 -6.44
CA VAL A 1140 -12.95 2.43 -6.45
C VAL A 1140 -11.75 2.36 -7.38
N LYS A 1141 -11.60 3.41 -8.21
CA LYS A 1141 -10.41 3.66 -9.02
C LYS A 1141 -9.27 4.15 -8.11
N LEU A 1142 -8.15 3.44 -8.12
CA LEU A 1142 -6.93 3.74 -7.36
C LEU A 1142 -5.78 4.22 -8.24
N ASP A 1143 -5.82 3.90 -9.54
CA ASP A 1143 -4.74 4.17 -10.47
C ASP A 1143 -5.31 4.55 -11.84
N GLU A 1144 -4.49 5.17 -12.69
CA GLU A 1144 -4.84 5.42 -14.07
C GLU A 1144 -4.55 4.19 -14.94
N PRO A 1145 -5.41 3.87 -15.94
CA PRO A 1145 -5.11 2.76 -16.85
C PRO A 1145 -3.77 2.95 -17.53
N ARG A 1146 -2.91 1.92 -17.51
CA ARG A 1146 -1.62 1.94 -18.23
C ARG A 1146 -1.76 2.23 -19.74
N SER A 1147 -2.93 1.97 -20.31
CA SER A 1147 -3.27 2.26 -21.70
C SER A 1147 -3.78 3.68 -21.96
N GLY A 1148 -3.97 4.48 -20.90
CA GLY A 1148 -4.52 5.84 -20.93
C GLY A 1148 -6.02 5.93 -21.18
N LYS A 1149 -6.76 4.80 -21.23
CA LYS A 1149 -8.23 4.77 -21.36
C LYS A 1149 -8.86 3.68 -20.51
N GLU A 1150 -9.99 4.00 -19.89
CA GLU A 1150 -10.85 3.05 -19.20
C GLU A 1150 -11.72 2.28 -20.20
N THR A 1151 -12.05 1.02 -19.88
CA THR A 1151 -12.82 0.15 -20.78
C THR A 1151 -14.19 0.74 -21.14
N TRP A 1152 -14.89 1.38 -20.20
CA TRP A 1152 -16.17 2.03 -20.48
C TRP A 1152 -16.03 3.17 -21.50
N GLN A 1153 -14.90 3.91 -21.50
CA GLN A 1153 -14.62 4.97 -22.47
C GLN A 1153 -14.45 4.38 -23.87
N VAL A 1154 -13.73 3.25 -23.98
CA VAL A 1154 -13.56 2.51 -25.24
C VAL A 1154 -14.92 2.07 -25.79
N LEU A 1155 -15.79 1.52 -24.95
CA LEU A 1155 -17.15 1.10 -25.36
C LEU A 1155 -18.01 2.29 -25.82
N VAL A 1156 -17.94 3.44 -25.13
CA VAL A 1156 -18.64 4.67 -25.53
C VAL A 1156 -18.13 5.19 -26.89
N GLU A 1157 -16.81 5.17 -27.12
CA GLU A 1157 -16.23 5.57 -28.40
C GLU A 1157 -16.60 4.62 -29.53
N MET A 1158 -16.64 3.31 -29.27
CA MET A 1158 -17.14 2.32 -30.23
C MET A 1158 -18.62 2.55 -30.58
N LEU A 1159 -19.48 2.78 -29.58
CA LEU A 1159 -20.89 3.13 -29.79
C LEU A 1159 -21.06 4.35 -30.69
N LYS A 1160 -20.29 5.42 -30.42
CA LYS A 1160 -20.28 6.64 -31.25
C LYS A 1160 -19.82 6.35 -32.68
N ALA A 1161 -18.80 5.52 -32.86
CA ALA A 1161 -18.31 5.12 -34.18
C ALA A 1161 -19.33 4.26 -34.97
N PHE A 1162 -20.20 3.51 -34.29
CA PHE A 1162 -21.37 2.86 -34.90
C PHE A 1162 -22.53 3.82 -35.19
N GLY A 1163 -22.45 5.09 -34.79
CA GLY A 1163 -23.49 6.10 -34.97
C GLY A 1163 -24.57 6.09 -33.89
N VAL A 1164 -24.34 5.44 -32.75
CA VAL A 1164 -25.22 5.50 -31.58
C VAL A 1164 -24.93 6.79 -30.80
N ASP A 1165 -25.96 7.58 -30.52
CA ASP A 1165 -25.85 8.83 -29.76
C ASP A 1165 -25.68 8.55 -28.25
N GLN A 1166 -24.45 8.25 -27.84
CA GLN A 1166 -24.10 8.02 -26.44
C GLN A 1166 -23.47 9.27 -25.80
N GLN A 1167 -24.24 10.00 -25.00
CA GLN A 1167 -23.81 11.19 -24.27
C GLN A 1167 -23.35 10.84 -22.85
N THR A 1168 -22.29 10.04 -22.73
CA THR A 1168 -21.69 9.66 -21.44
C THR A 1168 -20.39 10.40 -21.21
N GLU A 1169 -20.32 11.12 -20.08
CA GLU A 1169 -19.12 11.85 -19.64
C GLU A 1169 -18.47 11.24 -18.39
N SER A 1170 -19.16 10.32 -17.69
CA SER A 1170 -18.67 9.67 -16.46
C SER A 1170 -19.33 8.31 -16.23
N VAL A 1171 -18.72 7.48 -15.38
CA VAL A 1171 -19.29 6.19 -14.95
C VAL A 1171 -20.64 6.38 -14.28
N LEU A 1172 -20.79 7.42 -13.45
CA LEU A 1172 -22.07 7.76 -12.80
C LEU A 1172 -23.21 8.00 -13.81
N ALA A 1173 -22.91 8.58 -14.98
CA ALA A 1173 -23.91 8.76 -16.02
C ALA A 1173 -24.41 7.41 -16.57
N VAL A 1174 -23.53 6.41 -16.68
CA VAL A 1174 -23.90 5.03 -17.06
C VAL A 1174 -24.72 4.37 -15.95
N THR A 1175 -24.31 4.51 -14.69
CA THR A 1175 -25.05 3.98 -13.53
C THR A 1175 -26.48 4.55 -13.48
N ASN A 1176 -26.67 5.83 -13.79
CA ASN A 1176 -28.00 6.44 -13.88
C ASN A 1176 -28.81 5.86 -15.05
N GLU A 1177 -28.19 5.66 -16.22
CA GLU A 1177 -28.84 5.03 -17.37
C GLU A 1177 -29.28 3.58 -17.04
N ILE A 1178 -28.46 2.84 -16.30
CA ILE A 1178 -28.80 1.51 -15.76
C ILE A 1178 -30.01 1.59 -14.84
N ALA A 1179 -30.07 2.55 -13.91
CA ALA A 1179 -31.20 2.68 -12.98
C ALA A 1179 -32.54 3.00 -13.68
N ASP A 1180 -32.49 3.62 -14.87
CA ASP A 1180 -33.66 3.85 -15.70
C ASP A 1180 -34.05 2.60 -16.52
N ALA A 1181 -33.06 1.86 -17.02
CA ALA A 1181 -33.24 0.67 -17.85
C ALA A 1181 -33.60 -0.59 -17.03
N ASN A 1182 -33.08 -0.71 -15.82
CA ASN A 1182 -33.23 -1.83 -14.92
C ASN A 1182 -33.91 -1.37 -13.62
N GLU A 1183 -35.16 -1.79 -13.42
CA GLU A 1183 -35.96 -1.35 -12.28
C GLU A 1183 -35.39 -1.75 -10.92
N TYR A 1184 -34.63 -2.85 -10.85
CA TYR A 1184 -34.02 -3.31 -9.62
C TYR A 1184 -32.91 -2.40 -9.14
N TYR A 1185 -32.26 -1.67 -10.04
CA TYR A 1185 -31.17 -0.75 -9.72
C TYR A 1185 -31.67 0.66 -9.41
N ARG A 1186 -32.98 0.91 -9.57
CA ARG A 1186 -33.57 2.22 -9.30
C ARG A 1186 -33.49 2.57 -7.82
N GLY A 1187 -32.69 3.59 -7.49
CA GLY A 1187 -32.50 4.06 -6.12
C GLY A 1187 -31.67 3.12 -5.23
N VAL A 1188 -30.96 2.16 -5.84
CA VAL A 1188 -30.06 1.25 -5.11
C VAL A 1188 -28.73 1.94 -4.89
N ALA A 1189 -28.41 2.17 -3.62
CA ALA A 1189 -27.11 2.70 -3.24
C ALA A 1189 -26.06 1.57 -3.17
N PRO A 1190 -24.78 1.86 -3.46
CA PRO A 1190 -23.72 0.89 -3.23
C PRO A 1190 -23.66 0.42 -1.77
N GLY A 1191 -23.30 -0.85 -1.57
CA GLY A 1191 -23.32 -1.54 -0.29
C GLY A 1191 -24.69 -2.09 0.11
N THR A 1192 -25.73 -1.82 -0.68
CA THR A 1192 -27.09 -2.30 -0.42
C THR A 1192 -27.46 -3.46 -1.35
N PHE A 1193 -28.63 -4.04 -1.13
CA PHE A 1193 -29.17 -5.13 -1.92
C PHE A 1193 -30.32 -4.63 -2.78
N TRP A 1194 -30.30 -4.98 -4.06
CA TRP A 1194 -31.50 -4.86 -4.86
C TRP A 1194 -32.45 -6.02 -4.56
N GLY A 1195 -33.76 -5.76 -4.58
CA GLY A 1195 -34.76 -6.78 -4.27
C GLY A 1195 -34.82 -7.24 -2.80
N ASN A 1196 -34.33 -6.45 -1.83
CA ASN A 1196 -34.41 -6.81 -0.40
C ASN A 1196 -35.87 -7.04 0.10
N GLY A 1197 -36.85 -6.37 -0.52
CA GLY A 1197 -38.29 -6.59 -0.28
C GLY A 1197 -38.95 -7.60 -1.21
N PHE A 1198 -38.25 -8.06 -2.25
CA PHE A 1198 -38.76 -8.94 -3.30
C PHE A 1198 -39.43 -10.20 -2.73
N MET A 1199 -38.83 -10.76 -1.68
CA MET A 1199 -39.28 -12.00 -1.06
C MET A 1199 -40.32 -11.80 0.05
N LYS A 1200 -40.68 -10.54 0.37
CA LYS A 1200 -41.76 -10.18 1.32
C LYS A 1200 -43.02 -9.72 0.59
N GLY A 1201 -42.91 -9.38 -0.69
CA GLY A 1201 -44.02 -9.01 -1.58
C GLY A 1201 -44.43 -10.15 -2.53
N PRO A 1202 -45.26 -9.87 -3.54
CA PRO A 1202 -45.53 -10.81 -4.63
C PRO A 1202 -44.24 -11.18 -5.36
N PHE A 1203 -44.16 -12.42 -5.87
CA PHE A 1203 -43.04 -12.87 -6.71
C PHE A 1203 -43.03 -12.15 -8.07
N SER A 1204 -41.89 -12.10 -8.77
CA SER A 1204 -41.72 -11.35 -10.04
C SER A 1204 -42.35 -12.06 -11.25
N THR A 1205 -42.92 -13.24 -11.02
CA THR A 1205 -43.79 -13.93 -11.96
C THR A 1205 -44.98 -13.05 -12.39
N VAL A 1206 -45.50 -13.27 -13.59
CA VAL A 1206 -46.59 -12.47 -14.20
C VAL A 1206 -47.85 -12.37 -13.31
N ASP A 1207 -48.16 -13.41 -12.54
CA ASP A 1207 -49.33 -13.47 -11.63
C ASP A 1207 -49.00 -13.16 -10.15
N GLY A 1208 -47.76 -12.79 -9.86
CA GLY A 1208 -47.30 -12.47 -8.50
C GLY A 1208 -47.09 -13.66 -7.57
N LYS A 1209 -47.14 -14.90 -8.07
CA LYS A 1209 -47.08 -16.15 -7.29
C LYS A 1209 -45.93 -17.05 -7.75
N ALA A 1210 -45.32 -17.80 -6.84
CA ALA A 1210 -44.34 -18.82 -7.21
C ALA A 1210 -45.01 -20.06 -7.82
N HIS A 1211 -44.42 -20.62 -8.87
CA HIS A 1211 -45.00 -21.73 -9.62
C HIS A 1211 -44.28 -23.03 -9.27
N PHE A 1212 -45.00 -24.02 -8.75
CA PHE A 1212 -44.46 -25.38 -8.64
C PHE A 1212 -44.15 -25.91 -10.04
N GLN A 1213 -42.93 -26.42 -10.22
CA GLN A 1213 -42.51 -26.95 -11.52
C GLN A 1213 -42.75 -28.45 -11.59
N PRO A 1214 -43.54 -28.94 -12.58
CA PRO A 1214 -43.67 -30.37 -12.85
C PRO A 1214 -42.29 -31.01 -13.07
N PHE A 1215 -42.10 -32.21 -12.52
CA PHE A 1215 -40.88 -32.97 -12.69
C PHE A 1215 -41.05 -33.99 -13.80
N ALA A 1216 -40.14 -33.95 -14.78
CA ALA A 1216 -39.95 -35.04 -15.74
C ALA A 1216 -38.77 -35.88 -15.27
N LEU A 1217 -38.95 -37.20 -15.17
CA LEU A 1217 -37.87 -38.11 -14.79
C LEU A 1217 -36.83 -38.19 -15.91
N GLU A 1218 -35.84 -37.29 -15.86
CA GLU A 1218 -34.69 -37.27 -16.74
C GLU A 1218 -33.42 -37.60 -15.94
N ILE A 1219 -32.87 -38.79 -16.19
CA ILE A 1219 -31.61 -39.22 -15.57
C ILE A 1219 -30.49 -38.94 -16.57
N SER A 1220 -30.04 -37.69 -16.60
CA SER A 1220 -28.91 -37.27 -17.41
C SER A 1220 -27.91 -36.48 -16.55
N PRO A 1221 -26.71 -37.03 -16.27
CA PRO A 1221 -25.67 -36.27 -15.61
C PRO A 1221 -25.01 -35.31 -16.59
N PHE A 1222 -24.86 -34.04 -16.20
CA PHE A 1222 -24.08 -33.06 -16.97
C PHE A 1222 -22.59 -33.21 -16.65
N ASN A 1223 -22.00 -34.37 -16.93
CA ASN A 1223 -20.63 -34.63 -16.53
C ASN A 1223 -19.62 -34.05 -17.54
N ARG A 1224 -19.11 -32.85 -17.25
CA ARG A 1224 -17.80 -32.42 -17.74
C ARG A 1224 -16.84 -32.50 -16.55
N MET A 1225 -15.62 -33.00 -16.76
CA MET A 1225 -14.51 -32.70 -15.82
C MET A 1225 -14.58 -31.20 -15.54
N LYS A 1226 -14.33 -30.76 -14.30
CA LYS A 1226 -14.13 -29.33 -14.00
C LYS A 1226 -13.07 -28.87 -14.99
N GLN A 1227 -13.57 -28.28 -16.05
CA GLN A 1227 -12.77 -27.92 -17.18
C GLN A 1227 -12.18 -26.62 -16.69
N ASP A 1228 -10.86 -26.58 -16.60
CA ASP A 1228 -10.06 -25.43 -16.18
C ASP A 1228 -10.21 -24.30 -17.22
N PHE A 1229 -11.44 -23.88 -17.51
CA PHE A 1229 -11.82 -23.05 -18.65
C PHE A 1229 -12.84 -22.02 -18.19
N VAL A 1230 -12.38 -20.79 -17.91
CA VAL A 1230 -12.49 -19.63 -18.81
C VAL A 1230 -11.67 -18.47 -18.21
N ALA A 1231 -10.95 -17.75 -19.09
CA ALA A 1231 -10.23 -16.51 -18.81
C ALA A 1231 -9.03 -16.62 -17.86
N THR A 1232 -8.23 -15.56 -17.83
CA THR A 1232 -7.03 -15.31 -17.01
C THR A 1232 -7.08 -15.71 -15.52
N GLN A 1233 -8.20 -16.22 -14.97
CA GLN A 1233 -8.21 -16.81 -13.62
C GLN A 1233 -7.27 -18.00 -13.54
N ASN A 1234 -7.14 -18.83 -14.57
CA ASN A 1234 -6.07 -19.82 -14.59
C ASN A 1234 -4.71 -19.20 -14.85
N TYR A 1235 -4.56 -18.12 -15.62
CA TYR A 1235 -3.26 -17.43 -15.66
C TYR A 1235 -2.83 -16.90 -14.26
N TYR A 1236 -3.76 -16.34 -13.49
CA TYR A 1236 -3.49 -15.77 -12.15
C TYR A 1236 -3.51 -16.81 -11.04
N GLN A 1237 -4.51 -17.69 -11.01
CA GLN A 1237 -4.56 -18.84 -10.11
C GLN A 1237 -3.45 -19.82 -10.46
N GLU A 1238 -3.11 -20.12 -11.70
CA GLU A 1238 -1.88 -20.87 -11.99
C GLU A 1238 -0.64 -20.05 -11.66
N ARG A 1239 -0.53 -18.74 -11.84
CA ARG A 1239 0.67 -18.02 -11.35
C ARG A 1239 0.79 -18.05 -9.83
N ILE A 1240 -0.34 -17.92 -9.12
CA ILE A 1240 -0.41 -18.02 -7.65
C ILE A 1240 -0.15 -19.46 -7.20
N MET A 1241 -0.85 -20.43 -7.79
CA MET A 1241 -0.75 -21.86 -7.49
C MET A 1241 0.57 -22.43 -7.95
N ARG A 1242 1.10 -22.11 -9.13
CA ARG A 1242 2.47 -22.44 -9.57
C ARG A 1242 3.47 -21.96 -8.53
N LYS A 1243 3.35 -20.73 -8.04
CA LYS A 1243 4.20 -20.23 -6.93
C LYS A 1243 4.00 -21.03 -5.64
N LEU A 1244 2.82 -21.59 -5.39
CA LEU A 1244 2.48 -22.43 -4.22
C LEU A 1244 2.74 -23.94 -4.42
N THR A 1245 3.01 -24.41 -5.64
CA THR A 1245 3.22 -25.84 -5.97
C THR A 1245 4.68 -26.16 -6.31
N VAL A 1246 5.62 -25.21 -6.14
CA VAL A 1246 7.07 -25.44 -6.35
C VAL A 1246 7.70 -26.18 -5.20
#